data_AF-A0A7J7IUS7-F1
#
_entry.id   AF-A0A7J7IUS7-F1
#
_cell.length_a   1.000
_cell.length_b   1.000
_cell.length_c   1.000
_cell.angle_alpha   90.00
_cell.angle_beta   90.00
_cell.angle_gamma   90.00
#
_symmetry.space_group_name_H-M   'P 1'
#
loop_
_entity.id
_entity.type
_entity.pdbx_description
1 polymer ?
#
loop_
_entity_poly.entity_id
_entity_poly.type
_entity_poly.pdbx_seq_one_letter_code
_entity_poly.pdbx_strand_id
1 'polypeptide(L)'
;MLPADTRERISSLYKEYENGQTSQKNYINHMLGEIDEYLPESVLEKLSDIKKQNKQKTIDKEGFTRKVLEILSEYEPKESTSDGEKENNTMDTDLEVVEMKPPSGKDSLGRAAKIKGQQSIMSMFASMAGKRKSSSTTEGSEKKMKAESSESSSSAGLSSALKRCPDCRQYLDDDLVTVNPPKNSNAEYITLTNPDLNIYEEDSSAMTDERVQHKITGFSVYGKCRHLCSFDDGLIEKNKELYFCGHVKPIYADDGSNDGGIATEEMGPINEWFVHGFDGYFPVIGFSTAFAEYFLMEPSVEYSGHMSVVKEKTFMSNLVISCLLENSCASYEDLLQRLEGATLPKGVNCALTEDTLIRHAQFVCDQVQSFDAGADSDEDLLISTPCIRSLIKLAGVTLGTKVKRPKMVKPLKKDKGHATMTYATTTPLVTSVFNQMFSEEIEDSGSAARRRRCGQCDVCLQPDCGKCNSCKNMSKFGGNGTMKQACLLRRTGSKRNTVKFIGEPLDTVKSKEYYSKVQIGGQEYNIGDFVAVADEDRPAVNDIGRIEYMWKDSKGGSHLHVHWFTRATDTVLEEAGDKTELFLVDECDDMEAASIEGRADVIYQKPAEDWFDLGGLVDGQSPIPADQDNSFFCQKWYDSKLARFEDIPVVKNIDQKAKFCDACVRNAEKEKEKMVVGQKLDSSTGKKSLYDTVEYQGHKYRVGGGCFLDPDTYNFRYKKNRKSTHKDLSSKYDDDVMYPEVYRRSNSYVKGSNDACPDPFLVARIVEIYTKDNIEDVHLRVAKFYRPENTHMKDDLVHKTDLNIVYWSEEEINVSLTSSNGSLDVYYIPKKDSETPRGRELKEKFFKDGHFYFSEAYNADDKEFAEPPKDANKFKMKAKVGDDDSEMNGFKKLKCLDVFAGCGGLSAGLHQCGIAESRWAIEKVEPAARAYALNAANCTVFTDDCNELLKLVMQEYEVVLPAPLFTFHRHWVRLRIGKVKHCLKKVK
;
A
#
# COMPACT_ATOMS: atom_id res chain seq x y z
N MET A 1 19.07 21.60 -18.24
CA MET A 1 18.34 22.37 -19.28
C MET A 1 17.10 21.59 -19.66
N LEU A 2 15.91 22.21 -19.68
CA LEU A 2 14.65 21.55 -20.06
C LEU A 2 14.66 21.19 -21.57
N PRO A 3 14.10 20.02 -21.99
CA PRO A 3 13.90 19.67 -23.40
C PRO A 3 13.03 20.70 -24.14
N ALA A 4 13.20 20.82 -25.47
CA ALA A 4 12.49 21.80 -26.29
C ALA A 4 10.96 21.64 -26.20
N ASP A 5 10.48 20.40 -26.31
CA ASP A 5 9.06 20.05 -26.24
C ASP A 5 8.43 20.40 -24.88
N THR A 6 9.21 20.32 -23.80
CA THR A 6 8.77 20.71 -22.45
C THR A 6 8.67 22.24 -22.32
N ARG A 7 9.60 22.99 -22.92
CA ARG A 7 9.53 24.47 -22.94
C ARG A 7 8.34 24.96 -23.74
N GLU A 8 8.01 24.31 -24.85
CA GLU A 8 6.86 24.65 -25.69
C GLU A 8 5.52 24.39 -24.97
N ARG A 9 5.42 23.30 -24.21
CA ARG A 9 4.29 23.01 -23.32
C ARG A 9 4.13 24.02 -22.20
N ILE A 10 5.23 24.39 -21.51
CA ILE A 10 5.20 25.40 -20.45
C ILE A 10 4.82 26.78 -21.01
N SER A 11 5.31 27.14 -22.20
CA SER A 11 4.93 28.39 -22.88
C SER A 11 3.44 28.41 -23.26
N SER A 12 2.90 27.28 -23.69
CA SER A 12 1.46 27.13 -23.98
C SER A 12 0.61 27.27 -22.71
N LEU A 13 1.01 26.61 -21.62
CA LEU A 13 0.37 26.74 -20.30
C LEU A 13 0.41 28.18 -19.77
N TYR A 14 1.50 28.91 -20.03
CA TYR A 14 1.62 30.32 -19.62
C TYR A 14 0.67 31.23 -20.41
N LYS A 15 0.50 30.98 -21.72
CA LYS A 15 -0.49 31.70 -22.54
C LYS A 15 -1.92 31.43 -22.10
N GLU A 16 -2.25 30.19 -21.71
CA GLU A 16 -3.57 29.86 -21.14
C GLU A 16 -3.81 30.60 -19.82
N TYR A 17 -2.76 30.78 -19.00
CA TYR A 17 -2.83 31.56 -17.78
C TYR A 17 -3.03 33.05 -18.04
N GLU A 18 -2.23 33.66 -18.94
CA GLU A 18 -2.37 35.08 -19.30
C GLU A 18 -3.73 35.41 -19.93
N ASN A 19 -4.28 34.48 -20.72
CA ASN A 19 -5.60 34.61 -21.33
C ASN A 19 -6.75 34.34 -20.34
N GLY A 20 -6.45 34.05 -19.07
CA GLY A 20 -7.44 33.79 -18.01
C GLY A 20 -8.17 32.45 -18.13
N GLN A 21 -7.69 31.53 -18.97
CA GLN A 21 -8.30 30.21 -19.20
C GLN A 21 -7.98 29.22 -18.09
N THR A 22 -6.91 29.45 -17.32
CA THR A 22 -6.54 28.64 -16.15
C THR A 22 -6.16 29.52 -14.96
N SER A 23 -6.39 29.03 -13.74
CA SER A 23 -6.00 29.75 -12.52
C SER A 23 -4.50 29.66 -12.28
N GLN A 24 -3.90 30.64 -11.59
CA GLN A 24 -2.46 30.64 -11.27
C GLN A 24 -2.03 29.35 -10.53
N LYS A 25 -2.92 28.80 -9.69
CA LYS A 25 -2.71 27.52 -8.99
C LYS A 25 -2.61 26.34 -9.97
N ASN A 26 -3.52 26.27 -10.93
CA ASN A 26 -3.53 25.19 -11.91
C ASN A 26 -2.34 25.31 -12.85
N TYR A 27 -2.02 26.52 -13.33
CA TYR A 27 -0.81 26.78 -14.10
C TYR A 27 0.45 26.27 -13.39
N ILE A 28 0.65 26.61 -12.11
CA ILE A 28 1.81 26.18 -11.33
C ILE A 28 1.83 24.66 -11.13
N ASN A 29 0.69 24.03 -10.85
CA ASN A 29 0.63 22.57 -10.68
C ASN A 29 0.93 21.82 -11.97
N HIS A 30 0.42 22.29 -13.11
CA HIS A 30 0.71 21.71 -14.42
C HIS A 30 2.16 21.95 -14.84
N MET A 31 2.68 23.16 -14.62
CA MET A 31 4.08 23.48 -14.88
C MET A 31 5.03 22.62 -14.03
N LEU A 32 4.75 22.44 -12.72
CA LEU A 32 5.50 21.52 -11.85
C LEU A 32 5.44 20.07 -12.35
N GLY A 33 4.27 19.60 -12.82
CA GLY A 33 4.14 18.27 -13.41
C GLY A 33 5.02 18.06 -14.66
N GLU A 34 5.28 19.12 -15.43
CA GLU A 34 6.14 19.07 -16.62
C GLU A 34 7.63 19.20 -16.29
N ILE A 35 7.99 19.83 -15.15
CA ILE A 35 9.40 20.08 -14.78
C ILE A 35 9.93 19.21 -13.63
N ASP A 36 9.08 18.54 -12.85
CA ASP A 36 9.47 17.79 -11.64
C ASP A 36 10.58 16.76 -11.93
N GLU A 37 10.58 16.10 -13.11
CA GLU A 37 11.64 15.15 -13.51
C GLU A 37 12.99 15.80 -13.86
N TYR A 38 13.03 17.12 -14.04
CA TYR A 38 14.20 17.90 -14.44
C TYR A 38 14.74 18.81 -13.33
N LEU A 39 14.13 18.76 -12.13
CA LEU A 39 14.57 19.51 -10.95
C LEU A 39 15.59 18.69 -10.15
N PRO A 40 16.62 19.32 -9.54
CA PRO A 40 17.55 18.64 -8.65
C PRO A 40 16.84 18.15 -7.39
N GLU A 41 17.35 17.08 -6.80
CA GLU A 41 16.78 16.44 -5.60
C GLU A 41 16.62 17.43 -4.43
N SER A 42 17.55 18.37 -4.26
CA SER A 42 17.46 19.44 -3.24
C SER A 42 16.32 20.44 -3.46
N VAL A 43 15.86 20.63 -4.70
CA VAL A 43 14.71 21.50 -5.04
C VAL A 43 13.41 20.72 -4.87
N LEU A 44 13.41 19.45 -5.28
CA LEU A 44 12.27 18.54 -5.08
C LEU A 44 11.94 18.35 -3.60
N GLU A 45 12.95 18.23 -2.73
CA GLU A 45 12.77 18.12 -1.29
C GLU A 45 12.06 19.37 -0.72
N LYS A 46 12.55 20.58 -1.06
CA LYS A 46 11.92 21.86 -0.68
C LYS A 46 10.48 21.99 -1.20
N LEU A 47 10.23 21.59 -2.45
CA LEU A 47 8.88 21.60 -3.04
C LEU A 47 7.96 20.59 -2.36
N SER A 48 8.49 19.43 -1.94
CA SER A 48 7.73 18.40 -1.23
C SER A 48 7.28 18.88 0.17
N ASP A 49 8.13 19.62 0.87
CA ASP A 49 7.82 20.20 2.18
C ASP A 49 6.76 21.30 2.07
N ILE A 50 6.82 22.13 1.03
CA ILE A 50 5.80 23.15 0.78
C ILE A 50 4.47 22.52 0.32
N LYS A 51 4.51 21.44 -0.48
CA LYS A 51 3.32 20.63 -0.82
C LYS A 51 2.70 20.01 0.44
N LYS A 52 3.50 19.52 1.40
CA LYS A 52 3.03 19.02 2.71
C LYS A 52 2.42 20.13 3.56
N GLN A 53 3.07 21.29 3.67
CA GLN A 53 2.54 22.46 4.38
C GLN A 53 1.20 22.94 3.81
N ASN A 54 1.03 22.89 2.47
CA ASN A 54 -0.24 23.23 1.82
C ASN A 54 -1.34 22.19 2.10
N LYS A 55 -1.00 20.89 2.12
CA LYS A 55 -1.94 19.82 2.51
C LYS A 55 -2.39 19.93 3.97
N GLN A 56 -1.47 20.30 4.86
CA GLN A 56 -1.73 20.53 6.28
C GLN A 56 -2.37 21.90 6.58
N LYS A 57 -2.69 22.71 5.55
CA LYS A 57 -3.24 24.08 5.66
C LYS A 57 -2.39 25.04 6.52
N THR A 58 -1.11 24.75 6.73
CA THR A 58 -0.18 25.61 7.50
C THR A 58 0.35 26.80 6.69
N ILE A 59 0.14 26.78 5.36
CA ILE A 59 0.35 27.93 4.47
C ILE A 59 -0.91 28.18 3.63
N ASP A 60 -1.21 29.45 3.35
CA ASP A 60 -2.37 29.82 2.53
C ASP A 60 -2.10 29.70 1.03
N LYS A 61 -3.15 29.79 0.21
CA LYS A 61 -3.07 29.56 -1.26
C LYS A 61 -2.12 30.54 -1.96
N GLU A 62 -2.06 31.79 -1.50
CA GLU A 62 -1.12 32.80 -2.01
C GLU A 62 0.31 32.54 -1.51
N GLY A 63 0.48 32.08 -0.27
CA GLY A 63 1.77 31.70 0.31
C GLY A 63 2.40 30.47 -0.34
N PHE A 64 1.60 29.46 -0.70
CA PHE A 64 2.06 28.30 -1.48
C PHE A 64 2.61 28.76 -2.84
N THR A 65 1.83 29.56 -3.57
CA THR A 65 2.20 30.09 -4.88
C THR A 65 3.49 30.92 -4.83
N ARG A 66 3.61 31.81 -3.82
CA ARG A 66 4.79 32.67 -3.64
C ARG A 66 6.05 31.86 -3.33
N LYS A 67 5.98 30.92 -2.38
CA LYS A 67 7.14 30.10 -1.99
C LYS A 67 7.60 29.16 -3.11
N VAL A 68 6.68 28.62 -3.91
CA VAL A 68 7.02 27.81 -5.08
C VAL A 68 7.74 28.65 -6.13
N LEU A 69 7.26 29.85 -6.43
CA LEU A 69 7.90 30.76 -7.39
C LEU A 69 9.28 31.25 -6.89
N GLU A 70 9.42 31.50 -5.58
CA GLU A 70 10.70 31.87 -4.97
C GLU A 70 11.75 30.76 -5.14
N ILE A 71 11.39 29.51 -4.85
CA ILE A 71 12.28 28.34 -5.03
C ILE A 71 12.66 28.11 -6.49
N LEU A 72 11.70 28.30 -7.41
CA LEU A 72 11.96 28.13 -8.84
C LEU A 72 12.79 29.30 -9.41
N SER A 73 12.64 30.52 -8.87
CA SER A 73 13.48 31.68 -9.24
C SER A 73 14.93 31.54 -8.76
N GLU A 74 15.16 30.88 -7.63
CA GLU A 74 16.51 30.48 -7.19
C GLU A 74 17.16 29.46 -8.15
N TYR A 75 16.36 28.79 -8.99
CA TYR A 75 16.77 27.73 -9.90
C TYR A 75 16.81 28.17 -11.39
N GLU A 76 16.72 29.45 -11.72
CA GLU A 76 16.89 29.88 -13.11
C GLU A 76 18.28 29.49 -13.64
N PRO A 77 18.36 28.69 -14.73
CA PRO A 77 19.63 28.32 -15.33
C PRO A 77 20.25 29.56 -15.99
N LYS A 78 21.43 29.97 -15.49
CA LYS A 78 22.23 31.07 -16.07
C LYS A 78 22.40 30.86 -17.58
N GLU A 79 21.94 31.81 -18.38
CA GLU A 79 22.25 31.88 -19.80
C GLU A 79 23.77 31.99 -19.97
N SER A 80 24.34 31.10 -20.79
CA SER A 80 25.72 31.22 -21.23
C SER A 80 25.80 32.29 -22.33
N THR A 81 26.09 33.52 -21.95
CA THR A 81 26.57 34.54 -22.89
C THR A 81 28.04 34.27 -23.21
N SER A 82 28.34 34.02 -24.48
CA SER A 82 29.70 34.06 -25.01
C SER A 82 29.91 35.44 -25.64
N ASP A 83 30.68 36.30 -24.98
CA ASP A 83 31.14 37.55 -25.56
C ASP A 83 32.26 37.32 -26.60
N GLY A 84 32.10 38.01 -27.73
CA GLY A 84 33.07 38.26 -28.78
C GLY A 84 32.66 39.56 -29.47
N GLU A 85 33.14 40.66 -28.91
CA GLU A 85 32.75 42.07 -29.04
C GLU A 85 32.75 42.65 -30.48
N LYS A 86 31.97 43.74 -30.68
CA LYS A 86 32.54 45.07 -31.04
C LYS A 86 31.52 46.21 -31.09
N GLU A 87 31.85 47.25 -30.31
CA GLU A 87 31.84 48.69 -30.65
C GLU A 87 30.51 49.43 -30.93
N ASN A 88 30.09 50.28 -29.98
CA ASN A 88 30.35 51.74 -29.94
C ASN A 88 29.15 52.58 -29.46
N ASN A 89 29.50 53.61 -28.67
CA ASN A 89 28.77 54.86 -28.40
C ASN A 89 27.57 54.76 -27.43
N THR A 90 27.37 55.62 -26.43
CA THR A 90 28.05 56.83 -25.93
C THR A 90 27.29 57.28 -24.68
N MET A 91 27.99 58.04 -23.82
CA MET A 91 27.48 59.01 -22.82
C MET A 91 26.93 58.44 -21.50
N ASP A 92 27.72 58.54 -20.42
CA ASP A 92 27.90 59.73 -19.53
C ASP A 92 26.74 59.82 -18.51
N THR A 93 26.95 59.94 -17.20
CA THR A 93 28.16 60.08 -16.36
C THR A 93 27.70 60.02 -14.89
N ASP A 94 28.66 59.72 -14.00
CA ASP A 94 28.82 60.32 -12.65
C ASP A 94 27.87 59.89 -11.51
N LEU A 95 28.31 59.58 -10.29
CA LEU A 95 29.59 59.78 -9.59
C LEU A 95 29.69 58.84 -8.36
N GLU A 96 30.89 58.29 -8.18
CA GLU A 96 31.73 58.15 -6.97
C GLU A 96 31.13 57.71 -5.62
N VAL A 97 31.54 56.54 -5.07
CA VAL A 97 32.78 56.24 -4.30
C VAL A 97 32.80 56.90 -2.91
N VAL A 98 32.75 56.06 -1.87
CA VAL A 98 33.70 56.16 -0.73
C VAL A 98 34.03 54.74 -0.23
N GLU A 99 35.31 54.39 -0.40
CA GLU A 99 36.04 53.28 0.21
C GLU A 99 36.01 53.41 1.76
N MET A 100 36.27 52.41 2.61
CA MET A 100 37.59 51.80 2.79
C MET A 100 37.51 50.77 3.94
N LYS A 101 37.68 49.51 3.54
CA LYS A 101 38.50 48.39 4.06
C LYS A 101 39.17 48.37 5.49
N PRO A 102 39.59 47.15 5.92
CA PRO A 102 39.69 46.61 7.29
C PRO A 102 41.14 46.68 7.86
N PRO A 103 41.57 45.95 8.93
CA PRO A 103 41.93 44.52 8.82
C PRO A 103 41.97 43.65 10.11
N SER A 104 42.12 42.34 9.85
CA SER A 104 42.90 41.32 10.61
C SER A 104 42.48 40.96 12.04
N GLY A 105 42.35 39.70 12.46
CA GLY A 105 42.70 38.43 11.83
C GLY A 105 43.25 37.46 12.90
N LYS A 106 43.03 36.15 12.67
CA LYS A 106 43.71 34.98 13.27
C LYS A 106 43.31 34.63 14.72
N ASP A 107 43.14 33.38 15.13
CA ASP A 107 43.23 32.06 14.50
C ASP A 107 42.60 31.02 15.45
N SER A 108 42.23 29.86 14.88
CA SER A 108 42.35 28.49 15.42
C SER A 108 41.08 27.68 15.79
N LEU A 109 41.08 26.44 15.22
CA LEU A 109 40.33 25.21 15.53
C LEU A 109 38.88 25.12 15.00
N GLY A 110 38.50 24.33 13.97
CA GLY A 110 39.07 23.10 13.40
C GLY A 110 38.83 21.89 14.33
N ARG A 111 38.27 20.74 13.94
CA ARG A 111 38.01 20.16 12.62
C ARG A 111 37.27 18.81 12.85
N ALA A 112 36.10 18.63 12.24
CA ALA A 112 35.44 17.32 12.12
C ALA A 112 35.92 16.62 10.83
N ALA A 113 36.35 15.36 10.93
CA ALA A 113 36.62 14.45 9.82
C ALA A 113 35.30 13.70 9.50
N LYS A 114 34.72 13.68 8.29
CA LYS A 114 35.15 13.27 6.93
C LYS A 114 35.26 11.75 6.72
N ILE A 115 34.14 11.14 6.30
CA ILE A 115 34.05 9.89 5.53
C ILE A 115 33.05 10.17 4.39
N LYS A 116 33.51 10.65 3.23
CA LYS A 116 33.63 9.91 1.95
C LYS A 116 32.35 9.19 1.47
N GLY A 117 31.40 9.98 0.96
CA GLY A 117 30.44 9.55 -0.06
C GLY A 117 31.09 9.49 -1.44
N GLN A 118 30.81 8.41 -2.18
CA GLN A 118 31.29 8.11 -3.51
C GLN A 118 30.52 8.91 -4.58
N GLN A 119 31.23 9.23 -5.65
CA GLN A 119 30.82 10.09 -6.75
C GLN A 119 30.15 9.30 -7.88
N SER A 120 29.26 9.99 -8.61
CA SER A 120 28.50 9.46 -9.73
C SER A 120 29.29 9.39 -11.05
N ILE A 121 28.76 8.56 -11.94
CA ILE A 121 29.31 7.98 -13.16
C ILE A 121 29.30 8.90 -14.40
N MET A 122 29.10 10.22 -14.28
CA MET A 122 29.12 11.13 -15.45
C MET A 122 30.51 11.68 -15.84
N SER A 123 31.56 10.84 -15.87
CA SER A 123 32.90 11.29 -16.30
C SER A 123 33.67 10.37 -17.26
N MET A 124 33.05 9.37 -17.90
CA MET A 124 33.75 8.50 -18.87
C MET A 124 33.21 8.51 -20.32
N PHE A 125 32.19 9.31 -20.67
CA PHE A 125 31.63 9.35 -22.04
C PHE A 125 31.56 10.76 -22.67
N ALA A 126 32.62 11.57 -22.53
CA ALA A 126 32.73 12.84 -23.26
C ALA A 126 34.14 13.12 -23.78
N SER A 127 34.87 12.08 -24.18
CA SER A 127 36.09 12.21 -24.98
C SER A 127 35.88 11.51 -26.33
N MET A 128 35.98 12.30 -27.40
CA MET A 128 35.83 11.96 -28.83
C MET A 128 34.46 12.20 -29.48
N ALA A 129 34.08 13.47 -29.64
CA ALA A 129 33.39 13.96 -30.84
C ALA A 129 33.43 15.49 -30.87
N GLY A 130 34.45 16.05 -31.51
CA GLY A 130 34.56 17.48 -31.79
C GLY A 130 34.94 17.72 -33.24
N LYS A 131 34.09 18.51 -33.92
CA LYS A 131 34.28 19.21 -35.20
C LYS A 131 33.97 18.41 -36.48
N ARG A 132 32.94 18.86 -37.21
CA ARG A 132 33.12 19.88 -38.26
C ARG A 132 31.79 20.47 -38.75
N LYS A 133 31.80 21.80 -38.84
CA LYS A 133 30.78 22.71 -39.38
C LYS A 133 30.60 22.53 -40.89
N SER A 134 29.38 22.76 -41.35
CA SER A 134 28.98 23.01 -42.73
C SER A 134 29.40 24.41 -43.21
N SER A 135 29.84 24.53 -44.46
CA SER A 135 29.66 25.74 -45.27
C SER A 135 29.70 25.42 -46.76
N SER A 136 29.02 26.26 -47.52
CA SER A 136 28.38 26.05 -48.81
C SER A 136 29.23 26.38 -50.05
N THR A 137 28.67 25.95 -51.20
CA THR A 137 28.76 26.52 -52.57
C THR A 137 30.08 26.43 -53.35
N THR A 138 30.05 25.67 -54.46
CA THR A 138 30.32 26.16 -55.85
C THR A 138 29.86 25.15 -56.90
N GLU A 139 29.42 25.70 -58.04
CA GLU A 139 28.92 25.04 -59.25
C GLU A 139 29.99 24.26 -60.03
N GLY A 140 29.54 23.37 -60.93
CA GLY A 140 30.26 23.13 -62.19
C GLY A 140 30.66 21.69 -62.53
N SER A 141 29.81 21.05 -63.35
CA SER A 141 30.16 20.36 -64.60
C SER A 141 31.21 19.23 -64.66
N GLU A 142 30.70 18.10 -65.15
CA GLU A 142 31.23 17.30 -66.29
C GLU A 142 31.81 15.89 -66.07
N LYS A 143 31.31 15.02 -66.96
CA LYS A 143 31.46 13.58 -67.11
C LYS A 143 32.73 13.21 -67.88
N LYS A 144 33.34 12.06 -67.53
CA LYS A 144 33.70 10.89 -68.40
C LYS A 144 34.84 10.10 -67.73
N MET A 145 34.60 8.88 -67.25
CA MET A 145 34.62 7.59 -67.99
C MET A 145 35.99 7.14 -68.52
N LYS A 146 36.62 6.17 -67.82
CA LYS A 146 37.08 4.83 -68.27
C LYS A 146 38.07 4.31 -67.21
N ALA A 147 37.78 3.27 -66.42
CA ALA A 147 37.48 1.86 -66.72
C ALA A 147 38.72 1.00 -66.99
N GLU A 148 38.70 -0.17 -66.32
CA GLU A 148 39.58 -1.35 -66.36
C GLU A 148 40.74 -1.39 -65.35
N SER A 149 41.01 -2.47 -64.63
CA SER A 149 40.31 -3.71 -64.27
C SER A 149 41.25 -4.50 -63.34
N SER A 150 40.74 -5.11 -62.27
CA SER A 150 41.09 -6.49 -61.84
C SER A 150 40.36 -6.88 -60.54
N GLU A 151 39.63 -7.98 -60.70
CA GLU A 151 39.02 -8.95 -59.77
C GLU A 151 39.70 -9.11 -58.39
N SER A 152 39.09 -9.60 -57.30
CA SER A 152 37.70 -9.91 -56.91
C SER A 152 37.72 -10.33 -55.42
N SER A 153 36.53 -10.40 -54.81
CA SER A 153 36.13 -11.03 -53.53
C SER A 153 35.99 -10.16 -52.26
N SER A 154 34.77 -9.68 -52.02
CA SER A 154 34.15 -9.68 -50.68
C SER A 154 32.63 -9.61 -50.81
N SER A 155 31.96 -10.67 -50.36
CA SER A 155 30.51 -10.85 -50.26
C SER A 155 29.91 -10.03 -49.12
N ALA A 156 28.96 -9.15 -49.44
CA ALA A 156 28.06 -8.49 -48.48
C ALA A 156 26.60 -8.83 -48.88
N GLY A 157 25.83 -9.47 -47.99
CA GLY A 157 24.39 -9.66 -48.14
C GLY A 157 23.66 -8.51 -47.42
N LEU A 158 23.04 -7.57 -48.16
CA LEU A 158 21.62 -7.50 -48.54
C LEU A 158 20.62 -7.36 -47.37
N SER A 159 20.19 -6.12 -47.10
CA SER A 159 18.83 -5.82 -46.66
C SER A 159 18.22 -4.78 -47.62
N SER A 160 17.52 -5.25 -48.65
CA SER A 160 16.62 -4.42 -49.44
C SER A 160 15.41 -4.07 -48.57
N ALA A 161 15.09 -2.78 -48.43
CA ALA A 161 13.84 -2.36 -47.78
C ALA A 161 12.64 -2.91 -48.57
N LEU A 162 11.96 -3.93 -48.03
CA LEU A 162 10.74 -4.50 -48.60
C LEU A 162 9.66 -3.41 -48.68
N LYS A 163 9.07 -3.23 -49.87
CA LYS A 163 8.01 -2.22 -50.11
C LYS A 163 6.69 -2.74 -49.55
N ARG A 164 5.87 -1.91 -48.91
CA ARG A 164 4.53 -2.29 -48.43
C ARG A 164 3.44 -1.88 -49.44
N CYS A 165 2.36 -2.66 -49.54
CA CYS A 165 1.20 -2.32 -50.36
C CYS A 165 0.50 -1.05 -49.82
N PRO A 166 0.18 -0.04 -50.65
CA PRO A 166 -0.50 1.19 -50.21
C PRO A 166 -1.93 0.97 -49.68
N ASP A 167 -2.56 -0.16 -50.05
CA ASP A 167 -3.93 -0.49 -49.68
C ASP A 167 -4.03 -1.48 -48.51
N CYS A 168 -3.41 -2.66 -48.60
CA CYS A 168 -3.47 -3.67 -47.53
C CYS A 168 -2.30 -3.60 -46.52
N ARG A 169 -1.28 -2.76 -46.77
CA ARG A 169 -0.06 -2.59 -45.92
C ARG A 169 0.79 -3.84 -45.68
N GLN A 170 0.44 -4.97 -46.27
CA GLN A 170 1.27 -6.17 -46.30
C GLN A 170 2.58 -5.89 -47.08
N TYR A 171 3.64 -6.62 -46.73
CA TYR A 171 4.92 -6.55 -47.43
C TYR A 171 4.79 -7.17 -48.83
N LEU A 172 5.26 -6.44 -49.84
CA LEU A 172 5.26 -6.85 -51.25
C LEU A 172 6.43 -7.80 -51.50
N ASP A 173 6.26 -9.04 -51.05
CA ASP A 173 7.20 -10.14 -51.21
C ASP A 173 6.66 -11.12 -52.28
N ASP A 174 7.50 -12.00 -52.84
CA ASP A 174 7.12 -12.92 -53.94
C ASP A 174 6.00 -13.95 -53.57
N ASP A 175 5.60 -14.03 -52.30
CA ASP A 175 4.63 -14.99 -51.74
C ASP A 175 3.19 -14.44 -51.57
N LEU A 176 2.89 -13.24 -52.06
CA LEU A 176 1.55 -12.64 -51.97
C LEU A 176 0.51 -13.40 -52.82
N VAL A 177 -0.41 -14.09 -52.16
CA VAL A 177 -1.52 -14.80 -52.82
C VAL A 177 -2.57 -13.80 -53.33
N THR A 178 -2.89 -13.90 -54.62
CA THR A 178 -3.95 -13.10 -55.27
C THR A 178 -5.21 -13.94 -55.45
N VAL A 179 -6.37 -13.37 -55.12
CA VAL A 179 -7.65 -14.07 -55.17
C VAL A 179 -8.22 -14.07 -56.57
N ASN A 180 -8.48 -15.27 -57.10
CA ASN A 180 -9.25 -15.48 -58.33
C ASN A 180 -10.71 -15.81 -57.97
N PRO A 181 -11.73 -15.14 -58.54
CA PRO A 181 -13.12 -15.45 -58.24
C PRO A 181 -13.51 -16.87 -58.71
N PRO A 182 -14.55 -17.48 -58.10
CA PRO A 182 -15.16 -18.69 -58.63
C PRO A 182 -15.65 -18.49 -60.07
N LYS A 183 -15.57 -19.53 -60.91
CA LYS A 183 -16.06 -19.45 -62.30
C LYS A 183 -17.59 -19.31 -62.32
N ASN A 184 -18.13 -18.48 -63.23
CA ASN A 184 -19.56 -18.12 -63.32
C ASN A 184 -20.11 -17.37 -62.09
N SER A 185 -19.28 -16.51 -61.49
CA SER A 185 -19.64 -15.61 -60.39
C SER A 185 -20.61 -14.51 -60.83
N ASN A 186 -21.52 -14.14 -59.92
CA ASN A 186 -22.39 -12.98 -60.06
C ASN A 186 -22.01 -11.87 -59.07
N ALA A 187 -22.34 -10.63 -59.41
CA ALA A 187 -22.26 -9.51 -58.47
C ALA A 187 -23.29 -9.67 -57.33
N GLU A 188 -23.04 -9.00 -56.20
CA GLU A 188 -23.85 -9.11 -54.97
C GLU A 188 -25.35 -8.88 -55.20
N TYR A 189 -25.72 -7.79 -55.89
CA TYR A 189 -27.11 -7.43 -56.15
C TYR A 189 -27.83 -8.39 -57.11
N ILE A 190 -27.10 -9.11 -57.98
CA ILE A 190 -27.66 -10.14 -58.88
C ILE A 190 -27.88 -11.44 -58.09
N THR A 191 -26.99 -11.73 -57.14
CA THR A 191 -27.08 -12.92 -56.32
C THR A 191 -28.30 -12.88 -55.39
N LEU A 192 -28.53 -11.73 -54.75
CA LEU A 192 -29.64 -11.54 -53.80
C LEU A 192 -31.03 -11.61 -54.44
N THR A 193 -31.16 -11.49 -55.76
CA THR A 193 -32.44 -11.66 -56.48
C THR A 193 -32.70 -13.09 -56.91
N ASN A 194 -31.80 -14.04 -56.59
CA ASN A 194 -31.98 -15.44 -56.96
C ASN A 194 -33.13 -16.08 -56.15
N PRO A 195 -34.12 -16.71 -56.81
CA PRO A 195 -35.24 -17.38 -56.15
C PRO A 195 -34.81 -18.43 -55.11
N ASP A 196 -33.67 -19.09 -55.32
CA ASP A 196 -33.17 -20.13 -54.42
C ASP A 196 -32.73 -19.58 -53.05
N LEU A 197 -32.50 -18.26 -52.92
CA LEU A 197 -32.17 -17.60 -51.66
C LEU A 197 -33.38 -17.03 -50.93
N ASN A 198 -34.54 -16.97 -51.58
CA ASN A 198 -35.73 -16.35 -51.03
C ASN A 198 -36.41 -17.29 -50.03
N ILE A 199 -36.73 -16.77 -48.85
CA ILE A 199 -37.31 -17.51 -47.73
C ILE A 199 -38.77 -17.08 -47.49
N TYR A 200 -39.23 -16.03 -48.18
CA TYR A 200 -40.57 -15.46 -48.02
C TYR A 200 -41.49 -15.98 -49.13
N GLU A 201 -42.63 -16.54 -48.74
CA GLU A 201 -43.77 -16.72 -49.66
C GLU A 201 -44.32 -15.34 -50.04
N GLU A 202 -44.82 -15.18 -51.28
CA GLU A 202 -45.22 -13.90 -51.91
C GLU A 202 -46.27 -13.07 -51.12
N ASP A 203 -46.82 -13.58 -50.02
CA ASP A 203 -47.90 -12.97 -49.23
C ASP A 203 -47.56 -12.66 -47.75
N SER A 204 -46.29 -12.61 -47.33
CA SER A 204 -45.94 -12.13 -45.98
C SER A 204 -45.56 -10.65 -45.97
N SER A 205 -46.47 -9.79 -45.51
CA SER A 205 -46.21 -8.38 -45.22
C SER A 205 -45.38 -8.20 -43.94
N ALA A 206 -44.16 -8.72 -43.92
CA ALA A 206 -43.20 -8.50 -42.84
C ALA A 206 -42.45 -7.17 -43.07
N MET A 207 -42.25 -6.44 -41.97
CA MET A 207 -41.79 -5.06 -41.86
C MET A 207 -40.57 -4.72 -42.73
N THR A 208 -40.65 -3.60 -43.44
CA THR A 208 -39.71 -3.12 -44.48
C THR A 208 -38.37 -2.55 -43.96
N ASP A 209 -37.84 -3.02 -42.82
CA ASP A 209 -36.61 -2.44 -42.23
C ASP A 209 -35.57 -3.46 -41.73
N GLU A 210 -35.79 -4.77 -41.91
CA GLU A 210 -34.77 -5.78 -41.57
C GLU A 210 -33.87 -6.10 -42.77
N ARG A 211 -32.54 -6.06 -42.55
CA ARG A 211 -31.55 -6.45 -43.56
C ARG A 211 -31.67 -7.95 -43.83
N VAL A 212 -31.62 -8.33 -45.10
CA VAL A 212 -31.72 -9.75 -45.50
C VAL A 212 -30.47 -10.50 -45.03
N GLN A 213 -30.65 -11.71 -44.47
CA GLN A 213 -29.58 -12.52 -43.90
C GLN A 213 -29.35 -13.81 -44.69
N HIS A 214 -28.10 -14.10 -45.01
CA HIS A 214 -27.69 -15.31 -45.73
C HIS A 214 -26.44 -15.94 -45.11
N LYS A 215 -26.08 -17.14 -45.57
CA LYS A 215 -24.81 -17.80 -45.25
C LYS A 215 -23.86 -17.75 -46.44
N ILE A 216 -22.56 -17.81 -46.20
CA ILE A 216 -21.55 -17.90 -47.27
C ILE A 216 -20.49 -18.94 -46.92
N THR A 217 -20.14 -19.78 -47.90
CA THR A 217 -19.12 -20.83 -47.76
C THR A 217 -18.09 -20.77 -48.90
N GLY A 218 -16.95 -21.42 -48.72
CA GLY A 218 -15.80 -21.35 -49.62
C GLY A 218 -15.26 -19.92 -49.80
N PHE A 219 -15.39 -19.08 -48.77
CA PHE A 219 -15.19 -17.64 -48.93
C PHE A 219 -13.72 -17.21 -48.82
N SER A 220 -13.38 -16.09 -49.48
CA SER A 220 -12.07 -15.44 -49.39
C SER A 220 -12.24 -13.92 -49.30
N VAL A 221 -11.41 -13.24 -48.48
CA VAL A 221 -11.44 -11.78 -48.31
C VAL A 221 -10.18 -11.16 -48.91
N TYR A 222 -10.36 -10.08 -49.66
CA TYR A 222 -9.27 -9.42 -50.37
C TYR A 222 -9.44 -7.90 -50.49
N GLY A 223 -8.32 -7.19 -50.63
CA GLY A 223 -8.32 -5.75 -50.88
C GLY A 223 -8.47 -5.39 -52.36
N LYS A 224 -8.44 -4.09 -52.70
CA LYS A 224 -8.50 -3.60 -54.10
C LYS A 224 -7.46 -4.19 -55.04
N CYS A 225 -6.26 -4.47 -54.54
CA CYS A 225 -5.19 -5.12 -55.31
C CYS A 225 -5.38 -6.65 -55.44
N ARG A 226 -6.51 -7.19 -54.97
CA ARG A 226 -6.83 -8.63 -54.91
C ARG A 226 -5.90 -9.49 -54.06
N HIS A 227 -5.06 -8.86 -53.22
CA HIS A 227 -4.30 -9.57 -52.19
C HIS A 227 -5.24 -10.12 -51.13
N LEU A 228 -4.98 -11.35 -50.68
CA LEU A 228 -5.68 -11.95 -49.55
C LEU A 228 -5.44 -11.12 -48.28
N CYS A 229 -6.51 -10.72 -47.60
CA CYS A 229 -6.44 -9.84 -46.44
C CYS A 229 -7.15 -10.44 -45.23
N SER A 230 -6.54 -10.31 -44.04
CA SER A 230 -7.28 -10.50 -42.80
C SER A 230 -8.26 -9.34 -42.60
N PHE A 231 -9.51 -9.64 -42.22
CA PHE A 231 -10.50 -8.60 -41.93
C PHE A 231 -10.39 -8.05 -40.50
N ASP A 232 -9.65 -8.71 -39.61
CA ASP A 232 -9.51 -8.37 -38.19
C ASP A 232 -8.26 -7.53 -37.86
N ASP A 233 -7.49 -7.09 -38.86
CA ASP A 233 -6.27 -6.27 -38.71
C ASP A 233 -6.55 -4.75 -38.56
N GLY A 234 -7.82 -4.37 -38.37
CA GLY A 234 -8.21 -2.97 -38.25
C GLY A 234 -8.26 -2.22 -39.60
N LEU A 235 -8.39 -2.94 -40.73
CA LEU A 235 -8.43 -2.35 -42.07
C LEU A 235 -9.81 -1.76 -42.39
N ILE A 236 -10.89 -2.49 -42.08
CA ILE A 236 -12.27 -2.07 -42.30
C ILE A 236 -12.53 -0.77 -41.53
N GLU A 237 -12.06 -0.72 -40.29
CA GLU A 237 -12.25 0.36 -39.35
C GLU A 237 -11.43 1.62 -39.70
N LYS A 238 -10.38 1.46 -40.51
CA LYS A 238 -9.63 2.56 -41.15
C LYS A 238 -10.26 2.99 -42.48
N ASN A 239 -11.49 2.56 -42.77
CA ASN A 239 -12.21 2.76 -44.03
C ASN A 239 -11.43 2.28 -45.26
N LYS A 240 -10.67 1.17 -45.12
CA LYS A 240 -10.11 0.49 -46.29
C LYS A 240 -11.14 -0.51 -46.81
N GLU A 241 -11.48 -0.36 -48.09
CA GLU A 241 -12.47 -1.21 -48.75
C GLU A 241 -11.90 -2.62 -48.94
N LEU A 242 -12.48 -3.57 -48.21
CA LEU A 242 -12.26 -5.00 -48.38
C LEU A 242 -13.49 -5.62 -49.04
N TYR A 243 -13.25 -6.54 -49.96
CA TYR A 243 -14.26 -7.30 -50.69
C TYR A 243 -14.11 -8.78 -50.39
N PHE A 244 -15.15 -9.54 -50.69
CA PHE A 244 -15.13 -10.99 -50.51
C PHE A 244 -15.85 -11.71 -51.66
N CYS A 245 -15.52 -12.97 -51.85
CA CYS A 245 -16.15 -13.87 -52.81
C CYS A 245 -16.43 -15.22 -52.14
N GLY A 246 -17.35 -16.01 -52.70
CA GLY A 246 -17.68 -17.34 -52.19
C GLY A 246 -18.95 -17.91 -52.81
N HIS A 247 -19.61 -18.82 -52.11
CA HIS A 247 -20.89 -19.39 -52.50
C HIS A 247 -21.95 -19.01 -51.47
N VAL A 248 -22.92 -18.18 -51.86
CA VAL A 248 -24.01 -17.72 -50.99
C VAL A 248 -25.09 -18.80 -50.89
N LYS A 249 -25.57 -19.04 -49.67
CA LYS A 249 -26.60 -20.02 -49.35
C LYS A 249 -27.73 -19.40 -48.52
N PRO A 250 -28.93 -19.99 -48.54
CA PRO A 250 -30.03 -19.58 -47.65
C PRO A 250 -29.64 -19.69 -46.17
N ILE A 251 -30.26 -18.88 -45.31
CA ILE A 251 -29.92 -18.82 -43.87
C ILE A 251 -30.10 -20.16 -43.13
N TYR A 252 -31.03 -21.00 -43.58
CA TYR A 252 -31.34 -22.31 -43.00
C TYR A 252 -30.40 -23.43 -43.49
N ALA A 253 -29.49 -23.17 -44.43
CA ALA A 253 -28.58 -24.18 -44.93
C ALA A 253 -27.45 -24.45 -43.93
N ASP A 254 -27.23 -25.70 -43.55
CA ASP A 254 -26.20 -26.09 -42.57
C ASP A 254 -25.03 -26.86 -43.17
N ASP A 255 -25.09 -27.20 -44.47
CA ASP A 255 -24.00 -27.86 -45.17
C ASP A 255 -22.94 -26.84 -45.62
N GLY A 256 -21.69 -27.03 -45.16
CA GLY A 256 -20.53 -26.22 -45.50
C GLY A 256 -19.92 -26.51 -46.86
N SER A 257 -20.39 -27.51 -47.61
CA SER A 257 -19.92 -27.80 -48.98
C SER A 257 -20.23 -26.65 -49.95
N ASN A 258 -19.58 -26.59 -51.11
CA ASN A 258 -19.92 -25.61 -52.14
C ASN A 258 -21.25 -25.94 -52.88
N ASP A 259 -21.84 -27.10 -52.63
CA ASP A 259 -23.01 -27.57 -53.35
C ASP A 259 -24.27 -26.78 -52.95
N GLY A 260 -25.08 -26.43 -53.96
CA GLY A 260 -26.30 -25.64 -53.78
C GLY A 260 -26.07 -24.17 -53.38
N GLY A 261 -24.82 -23.68 -53.43
CA GLY A 261 -24.51 -22.27 -53.22
C GLY A 261 -24.30 -21.51 -54.52
N ILE A 262 -24.67 -20.23 -54.55
CA ILE A 262 -24.55 -19.35 -55.72
C ILE A 262 -23.18 -18.67 -55.68
N ALA A 263 -22.37 -18.90 -56.72
CA ALA A 263 -21.04 -18.31 -56.84
C ALA A 263 -21.10 -16.77 -56.99
N THR A 264 -20.27 -16.07 -56.22
CA THR A 264 -20.22 -14.61 -56.18
C THR A 264 -18.82 -14.05 -56.38
N GLU A 265 -18.75 -12.82 -56.88
CA GLU A 265 -17.52 -12.04 -56.95
C GLU A 265 -17.74 -10.62 -56.45
N GLU A 266 -16.67 -10.03 -55.90
CA GLU A 266 -16.62 -8.61 -55.50
C GLU A 266 -17.77 -8.19 -54.58
N MET A 267 -18.17 -9.05 -53.65
CA MET A 267 -19.17 -8.70 -52.64
C MET A 267 -18.59 -7.68 -51.65
N GLY A 268 -19.42 -6.73 -51.23
CA GLY A 268 -19.00 -5.63 -50.37
C GLY A 268 -18.93 -4.28 -51.10
N PRO A 269 -18.20 -3.29 -50.55
CA PRO A 269 -17.23 -3.41 -49.46
C PRO A 269 -17.86 -3.84 -48.13
N ILE A 270 -17.08 -4.54 -47.31
CA ILE A 270 -17.48 -4.92 -45.95
C ILE A 270 -17.60 -3.63 -45.11
N ASN A 271 -18.81 -3.33 -44.62
CA ASN A 271 -19.06 -2.14 -43.81
C ASN A 271 -18.73 -2.39 -42.34
N GLU A 272 -19.13 -3.54 -41.82
CA GLU A 272 -18.83 -4.00 -40.48
C GLU A 272 -18.76 -5.53 -40.46
N TRP A 273 -18.00 -6.06 -39.51
CA TRP A 273 -17.98 -7.48 -39.19
C TRP A 273 -18.28 -7.64 -37.71
N PHE A 274 -18.89 -8.76 -37.34
CA PHE A 274 -19.38 -8.99 -35.99
C PHE A 274 -19.24 -10.44 -35.57
N VAL A 275 -19.29 -10.66 -34.26
CA VAL A 275 -19.27 -11.98 -33.65
C VAL A 275 -20.60 -12.21 -32.94
N HIS A 276 -21.24 -13.34 -33.23
CA HIS A 276 -22.53 -13.76 -32.70
C HIS A 276 -22.39 -15.09 -31.91
N GLY A 277 -23.19 -15.30 -30.86
CA GLY A 277 -23.24 -16.56 -30.09
C GLY A 277 -22.23 -16.66 -28.92
N PHE A 278 -22.53 -16.00 -27.80
CA PHE A 278 -21.72 -16.01 -26.56
C PHE A 278 -22.39 -16.78 -25.40
N ASP A 279 -23.17 -17.82 -25.69
CA ASP A 279 -24.00 -18.55 -24.74
C ASP A 279 -23.51 -19.98 -24.43
N GLY A 280 -22.21 -20.24 -24.67
CA GLY A 280 -21.57 -21.54 -24.48
C GLY A 280 -21.48 -22.39 -25.76
N TYR A 281 -21.92 -21.86 -26.90
CA TYR A 281 -21.68 -22.43 -28.24
C TYR A 281 -20.51 -21.72 -28.94
N PHE A 282 -20.02 -22.30 -30.05
CA PHE A 282 -18.92 -21.71 -30.82
C PHE A 282 -19.34 -20.37 -31.43
N PRO A 283 -18.50 -19.33 -31.34
CA PRO A 283 -18.81 -18.02 -31.90
C PRO A 283 -18.93 -18.10 -33.43
N VAL A 284 -19.99 -17.50 -33.97
CA VAL A 284 -20.25 -17.36 -35.41
C VAL A 284 -19.83 -15.97 -35.85
N ILE A 285 -19.09 -15.88 -36.95
CA ILE A 285 -18.61 -14.61 -37.51
C ILE A 285 -19.53 -14.20 -38.66
N GLY A 286 -19.85 -12.92 -38.76
CA GLY A 286 -20.68 -12.37 -39.83
C GLY A 286 -20.11 -11.10 -40.45
N PHE A 287 -20.44 -10.86 -41.72
CA PHE A 287 -20.19 -9.62 -42.45
C PHE A 287 -21.50 -8.89 -42.73
N SER A 288 -21.43 -7.56 -42.72
CA SER A 288 -22.54 -6.68 -43.09
C SER A 288 -22.09 -5.78 -44.24
N THR A 289 -22.87 -5.76 -45.31
CA THR A 289 -22.63 -4.93 -46.50
C THR A 289 -23.68 -3.81 -46.58
N ALA A 290 -23.79 -3.14 -47.72
CA ALA A 290 -24.89 -2.22 -47.96
C ALA A 290 -26.22 -2.94 -48.25
N PHE A 291 -26.17 -4.22 -48.63
CA PHE A 291 -27.31 -4.96 -49.17
C PHE A 291 -27.81 -6.07 -48.24
N ALA A 292 -26.93 -6.76 -47.52
CA ALA A 292 -27.30 -7.91 -46.70
C ALA A 292 -26.28 -8.19 -45.58
N GLU A 293 -26.62 -9.13 -44.71
CA GLU A 293 -25.73 -9.73 -43.72
C GLU A 293 -25.41 -11.19 -44.08
N TYR A 294 -24.15 -11.57 -43.91
CA TYR A 294 -23.63 -12.87 -44.33
C TYR A 294 -22.94 -13.58 -43.17
N PHE A 295 -23.49 -14.71 -42.74
CA PHE A 295 -22.87 -15.58 -41.73
C PHE A 295 -21.86 -16.53 -42.38
N LEU A 296 -20.63 -16.53 -41.87
CA LEU A 296 -19.52 -17.27 -42.45
C LEU A 296 -19.57 -18.76 -42.06
N MET A 297 -19.47 -19.63 -43.06
CA MET A 297 -19.36 -21.09 -42.90
C MET A 297 -17.89 -21.53 -43.04
N GLU A 298 -17.57 -22.35 -44.04
CA GLU A 298 -16.19 -22.81 -44.27
C GLU A 298 -15.43 -21.81 -45.17
N PRO A 299 -14.17 -21.46 -44.84
CA PRO A 299 -13.34 -20.63 -45.70
C PRO A 299 -12.88 -21.40 -46.94
N SER A 300 -12.41 -20.69 -47.96
CA SER A 300 -11.67 -21.31 -49.07
C SER A 300 -10.37 -21.95 -48.55
N VAL A 301 -9.81 -22.88 -49.33
CA VAL A 301 -8.52 -23.52 -48.99
C VAL A 301 -7.42 -22.47 -48.80
N GLU A 302 -7.41 -21.45 -49.67
CA GLU A 302 -6.44 -20.35 -49.65
C GLU A 302 -6.66 -19.41 -48.44
N TYR A 303 -7.90 -19.22 -48.00
CA TYR A 303 -8.24 -18.34 -46.87
C TYR A 303 -8.22 -19.03 -45.49
N SER A 304 -8.15 -20.36 -45.46
CA SER A 304 -8.22 -21.18 -44.24
C SER A 304 -7.22 -20.76 -43.15
N GLY A 305 -6.00 -20.40 -43.53
CA GLY A 305 -4.97 -19.92 -42.61
C GLY A 305 -5.36 -18.62 -41.89
N HIS A 306 -5.85 -17.63 -42.63
CA HIS A 306 -6.32 -16.36 -42.06
C HIS A 306 -7.52 -16.57 -41.14
N MET A 307 -8.49 -17.38 -41.57
CA MET A 307 -9.69 -17.68 -40.79
C MET A 307 -9.38 -18.45 -39.50
N SER A 308 -8.36 -19.31 -39.48
CA SER A 308 -7.95 -20.05 -38.28
C SER A 308 -7.50 -19.12 -37.14
N VAL A 309 -6.77 -18.05 -37.47
CA VAL A 309 -6.32 -17.03 -36.51
C VAL A 309 -7.51 -16.24 -35.95
N VAL A 310 -8.48 -15.88 -36.79
CA VAL A 310 -9.70 -15.18 -36.33
C VAL A 310 -10.53 -16.08 -35.40
N LYS A 311 -10.68 -17.37 -35.74
CA LYS A 311 -11.38 -18.34 -34.88
C LYS A 311 -10.68 -18.50 -33.53
N GLU A 312 -9.35 -18.56 -33.50
CA GLU A 312 -8.54 -18.59 -32.27
C GLU A 312 -8.77 -17.35 -31.40
N LYS A 313 -8.60 -16.14 -31.96
CA LYS A 313 -8.82 -14.86 -31.27
C LYS A 313 -10.23 -14.74 -30.69
N THR A 314 -11.23 -15.14 -31.46
CA THR A 314 -12.64 -15.03 -31.07
C THR A 314 -13.00 -16.01 -29.96
N PHE A 315 -12.53 -17.26 -30.06
CA PHE A 315 -12.72 -18.28 -29.03
C PHE A 315 -12.05 -17.88 -27.71
N MET A 316 -10.80 -17.41 -27.77
CA MET A 316 -10.08 -16.94 -26.58
C MET A 316 -10.77 -15.75 -25.92
N SER A 317 -11.24 -14.77 -26.69
CA SER A 317 -11.96 -13.61 -26.15
C SER A 317 -13.25 -14.03 -25.42
N ASN A 318 -14.00 -14.99 -25.97
CA ASN A 318 -15.19 -15.55 -25.33
C ASN A 318 -14.85 -16.26 -24.01
N LEU A 319 -13.78 -17.07 -24.00
CA LEU A 319 -13.33 -17.78 -22.81
C LEU A 319 -12.86 -16.81 -21.71
N VAL A 320 -12.16 -15.73 -22.08
CA VAL A 320 -11.75 -14.66 -21.17
C VAL A 320 -12.97 -13.98 -20.55
N ILE A 321 -13.93 -13.53 -21.37
CA ILE A 321 -15.15 -12.87 -20.88
C ILE A 321 -15.94 -13.81 -19.96
N SER A 322 -16.10 -15.08 -20.36
CA SER A 322 -16.77 -16.10 -19.54
C SER A 322 -16.09 -16.29 -18.18
N CYS A 323 -14.75 -16.36 -18.17
CA CYS A 323 -13.98 -16.48 -16.94
C CYS A 323 -14.18 -15.28 -16.00
N LEU A 324 -14.22 -14.06 -16.54
CA LEU A 324 -14.40 -12.84 -15.75
C LEU A 324 -15.82 -12.69 -15.21
N LEU A 325 -16.83 -13.18 -15.95
CA LEU A 325 -18.22 -13.24 -15.48
C LEU A 325 -18.39 -14.29 -14.38
N GLU A 326 -17.66 -15.42 -14.45
CA GLU A 326 -17.66 -16.43 -13.38
C GLU A 326 -16.90 -15.95 -12.13
N ASN A 327 -15.83 -15.18 -12.31
CA ASN A 327 -14.98 -14.69 -11.23
C ASN A 327 -14.40 -13.29 -11.53
N SER A 328 -15.04 -12.25 -11.02
CA SER A 328 -14.61 -10.85 -11.20
C SER A 328 -13.26 -10.51 -10.56
N CYS A 329 -12.82 -11.32 -9.59
CA CYS A 329 -11.56 -11.17 -8.88
C CYS A 329 -10.46 -12.12 -9.38
N ALA A 330 -10.66 -12.78 -10.52
CA ALA A 330 -9.65 -13.66 -11.11
C ALA A 330 -8.30 -12.95 -11.26
N SER A 331 -7.23 -13.66 -10.96
CA SER A 331 -5.86 -13.23 -11.25
C SER A 331 -5.47 -13.58 -12.68
N TYR A 332 -4.33 -13.07 -13.15
CA TYR A 332 -3.78 -13.42 -14.45
C TYR A 332 -3.47 -14.92 -14.57
N GLU A 333 -2.94 -15.52 -13.50
CA GLU A 333 -2.64 -16.95 -13.43
C GLU A 333 -3.90 -17.81 -13.49
N ASP A 334 -4.98 -17.39 -12.82
CA ASP A 334 -6.27 -18.11 -12.88
C ASP A 334 -6.82 -18.13 -14.31
N LEU A 335 -6.69 -17.00 -15.03
CA LEU A 335 -7.06 -16.93 -16.44
C LEU A 335 -6.21 -17.89 -17.29
N LEU A 336 -4.89 -17.92 -17.09
CA LEU A 336 -4.01 -18.83 -17.82
C LEU A 336 -4.39 -20.30 -17.58
N GLN A 337 -4.62 -20.68 -16.33
CA GLN A 337 -5.07 -22.03 -16.00
C GLN A 337 -6.41 -22.38 -16.68
N ARG A 338 -7.32 -21.41 -16.78
CA ARG A 338 -8.60 -21.57 -17.47
C ARG A 338 -8.43 -21.74 -18.97
N LEU A 339 -7.51 -21.00 -19.60
CA LEU A 339 -7.17 -21.10 -21.02
C LEU A 339 -6.53 -22.44 -21.36
N GLU A 340 -5.54 -22.88 -20.57
CA GLU A 340 -4.81 -24.14 -20.78
C GLU A 340 -5.71 -25.38 -20.58
N GLY A 341 -6.70 -25.28 -19.68
CA GLY A 341 -7.67 -26.35 -19.42
C GLY A 341 -8.82 -26.45 -20.41
N ALA A 342 -8.90 -25.56 -21.41
CA ALA A 342 -10.04 -25.50 -22.32
C ALA A 342 -9.95 -26.50 -23.50
N THR A 343 -11.10 -27.08 -23.86
CA THR A 343 -11.20 -27.95 -25.04
C THR A 343 -11.30 -27.13 -26.32
N LEU A 344 -10.41 -27.38 -27.29
CA LEU A 344 -10.33 -26.59 -28.53
C LEU A 344 -11.47 -26.91 -29.53
N PRO A 345 -12.01 -25.90 -30.24
CA PRO A 345 -12.93 -26.07 -31.37
C PRO A 345 -12.35 -26.81 -32.57
N LYS A 346 -13.23 -27.35 -33.44
CA LYS A 346 -12.83 -27.78 -34.80
C LYS A 346 -12.30 -26.58 -35.61
N GLY A 347 -11.09 -26.67 -36.13
CA GLY A 347 -10.45 -25.62 -36.94
C GLY A 347 -9.53 -24.67 -36.15
N VAL A 348 -9.38 -24.86 -34.83
CA VAL A 348 -8.32 -24.25 -34.03
C VAL A 348 -7.24 -25.31 -33.80
N ASN A 349 -6.05 -25.09 -34.33
CA ASN A 349 -4.99 -26.12 -34.39
C ASN A 349 -3.89 -25.95 -33.34
N CYS A 350 -3.95 -24.90 -32.51
CA CYS A 350 -2.95 -24.55 -31.50
C CYS A 350 -3.55 -24.56 -30.08
N ALA A 351 -2.75 -24.97 -29.10
CA ALA A 351 -3.10 -24.86 -27.69
C ALA A 351 -3.13 -23.37 -27.28
N LEU A 352 -4.13 -23.00 -26.48
CA LEU A 352 -4.18 -21.68 -25.84
C LEU A 352 -3.14 -21.64 -24.73
N THR A 353 -2.09 -20.85 -24.94
CA THR A 353 -0.97 -20.64 -24.02
C THR A 353 -0.85 -19.16 -23.66
N GLU A 354 -0.04 -18.82 -22.66
CA GLU A 354 0.28 -17.43 -22.32
C GLU A 354 0.73 -16.62 -23.55
N ASP A 355 1.59 -17.21 -24.39
CA ASP A 355 2.09 -16.55 -25.61
C ASP A 355 0.96 -16.22 -26.60
N THR A 356 -0.01 -17.12 -26.78
CA THR A 356 -1.18 -16.85 -27.63
C THR A 356 -2.06 -15.73 -27.07
N LEU A 357 -2.23 -15.67 -25.74
CA LEU A 357 -2.97 -14.62 -25.06
C LEU A 357 -2.27 -13.26 -25.22
N ILE A 358 -0.96 -13.20 -25.00
CA ILE A 358 -0.17 -11.97 -25.14
C ILE A 358 -0.18 -11.49 -26.60
N ARG A 359 0.02 -12.40 -27.57
CA ARG A 359 0.02 -12.07 -29.00
C ARG A 359 -1.30 -11.44 -29.47
N HIS A 360 -2.41 -11.84 -28.85
CA HIS A 360 -3.75 -11.37 -29.21
C HIS A 360 -4.38 -10.46 -28.14
N ALA A 361 -3.59 -9.99 -27.17
CA ALA A 361 -4.08 -9.25 -26.02
C ALA A 361 -4.85 -7.97 -26.41
N GLN A 362 -4.40 -7.26 -27.44
CA GLN A 362 -5.09 -6.07 -27.94
C GLN A 362 -6.51 -6.43 -28.39
N PHE A 363 -6.66 -7.49 -29.19
CA PHE A 363 -7.96 -7.96 -29.66
C PHE A 363 -8.86 -8.41 -28.50
N VAL A 364 -8.32 -9.20 -27.57
CA VAL A 364 -9.07 -9.69 -26.39
C VAL A 364 -9.57 -8.54 -25.54
N CYS A 365 -8.71 -7.57 -25.21
CA CYS A 365 -9.10 -6.38 -24.44
C CYS A 365 -10.14 -5.53 -25.19
N ASP A 366 -10.02 -5.41 -26.51
CA ASP A 366 -11.00 -4.69 -27.32
C ASP A 366 -12.38 -5.37 -27.30
N GLN A 367 -12.42 -6.72 -27.30
CA GLN A 367 -13.67 -7.48 -27.14
C GLN A 367 -14.27 -7.30 -25.74
N VAL A 368 -13.45 -7.34 -24.68
CA VAL A 368 -13.90 -7.05 -23.30
C VAL A 368 -14.50 -5.64 -23.21
N GLN A 369 -13.84 -4.63 -23.79
CA GLN A 369 -14.40 -3.27 -23.84
C GLN A 369 -15.69 -3.19 -24.65
N SER A 370 -15.80 -3.94 -25.75
CA SER A 370 -17.03 -3.98 -26.53
C SER A 370 -18.18 -4.64 -25.77
N PHE A 371 -17.88 -5.62 -24.92
CA PHE A 371 -18.87 -6.23 -24.03
C PHE A 371 -19.35 -5.23 -22.96
N ASP A 372 -18.40 -4.52 -22.33
CA ASP A 372 -18.64 -3.48 -21.33
C ASP A 372 -19.42 -2.28 -21.90
N ALA A 373 -19.27 -1.95 -23.18
CA ALA A 373 -20.00 -0.85 -23.82
C ALA A 373 -21.53 -1.03 -23.81
N GLY A 374 -22.03 -2.25 -23.58
CA GLY A 374 -23.45 -2.52 -23.40
C GLY A 374 -23.86 -2.77 -21.94
N ALA A 375 -22.98 -2.53 -20.96
CA ALA A 375 -23.29 -2.71 -19.53
C ALA A 375 -24.25 -1.63 -19.02
N ASP A 376 -25.06 -1.99 -18.01
CA ASP A 376 -25.93 -1.04 -17.31
C ASP A 376 -25.07 -0.15 -16.37
N SER A 377 -25.59 1.01 -15.92
CA SER A 377 -24.81 1.96 -15.09
C SER A 377 -24.30 1.40 -13.76
N ASP A 378 -24.92 0.31 -13.31
CA ASP A 378 -24.72 -0.27 -11.98
C ASP A 378 -23.86 -1.56 -12.04
N GLU A 379 -23.40 -1.95 -13.23
CA GLU A 379 -22.55 -3.13 -13.45
C GLU A 379 -21.06 -2.74 -13.47
N ASP A 380 -20.23 -3.47 -12.73
CA ASP A 380 -18.78 -3.31 -12.78
C ASP A 380 -18.22 -3.72 -14.16
N LEU A 381 -17.39 -2.86 -14.74
CA LEU A 381 -16.80 -3.08 -16.05
C LEU A 381 -15.71 -4.16 -15.99
N LEU A 382 -15.78 -5.18 -16.84
CA LEU A 382 -14.82 -6.29 -16.90
C LEU A 382 -13.40 -5.83 -17.25
N ILE A 383 -13.25 -4.75 -18.03
CA ILE A 383 -11.96 -4.15 -18.38
C ILE A 383 -11.18 -3.67 -17.15
N SER A 384 -11.89 -3.37 -16.05
CA SER A 384 -11.29 -2.85 -14.83
C SER A 384 -10.73 -3.93 -13.90
N THR A 385 -11.06 -5.20 -14.17
CA THR A 385 -10.67 -6.35 -13.34
C THR A 385 -9.15 -6.50 -13.21
N PRO A 386 -8.63 -7.04 -12.08
CA PRO A 386 -7.20 -7.19 -11.83
C PRO A 386 -6.48 -8.03 -12.91
N CYS A 387 -7.12 -9.11 -13.37
CA CYS A 387 -6.61 -9.95 -14.45
C CYS A 387 -6.39 -9.16 -15.75
N ILE A 388 -7.41 -8.44 -16.23
CA ILE A 388 -7.31 -7.70 -17.50
C ILE A 388 -6.34 -6.52 -17.38
N ARG A 389 -6.29 -5.85 -16.23
CA ARG A 389 -5.28 -4.81 -15.97
C ARG A 389 -3.84 -5.35 -16.06
N SER A 390 -3.63 -6.58 -15.60
CA SER A 390 -2.33 -7.26 -15.70
C SER A 390 -2.01 -7.61 -17.14
N LEU A 391 -2.97 -8.15 -17.89
CA LEU A 391 -2.84 -8.42 -19.33
C LEU A 391 -2.50 -7.15 -20.13
N ILE A 392 -3.20 -6.04 -19.87
CA ILE A 392 -2.93 -4.74 -20.50
C ILE A 392 -1.48 -4.29 -20.27
N LYS A 393 -1.01 -4.44 -19.02
CA LYS A 393 0.35 -4.03 -18.64
C LYS A 393 1.42 -4.94 -19.24
N LEU A 394 1.20 -6.26 -19.25
CA LEU A 394 2.16 -7.24 -19.78
C LEU A 394 2.31 -7.13 -21.30
N ALA A 395 1.19 -7.02 -22.03
CA ALA A 395 1.19 -6.97 -23.48
C ALA A 395 1.30 -5.55 -24.07
N GLY A 396 1.29 -4.50 -23.23
CA GLY A 396 1.35 -3.11 -23.68
C GLY A 396 0.12 -2.66 -24.48
N VAL A 397 -1.06 -3.14 -24.09
CA VAL A 397 -2.33 -2.87 -24.79
C VAL A 397 -2.68 -1.38 -24.71
N THR A 398 -3.09 -0.82 -25.84
CA THR A 398 -3.57 0.56 -25.91
C THR A 398 -5.09 0.61 -25.75
N LEU A 399 -5.58 1.36 -24.75
CA LEU A 399 -7.02 1.54 -24.52
C LEU A 399 -7.51 2.87 -25.12
N GLY A 400 -8.71 2.89 -25.71
CA GLY A 400 -9.43 4.13 -26.04
C GLY A 400 -9.21 4.73 -27.43
N THR A 401 -8.65 4.00 -28.39
CA THR A 401 -8.69 4.45 -29.80
C THR A 401 -10.14 4.40 -30.31
N LYS A 402 -10.60 5.51 -30.91
CA LYS A 402 -11.96 5.71 -31.49
C LYS A 402 -12.14 4.93 -32.79
N VAL A 403 -11.70 3.69 -32.82
CA VAL A 403 -11.85 2.77 -33.95
C VAL A 403 -13.22 2.12 -33.78
N LYS A 404 -14.11 2.20 -34.78
CA LYS A 404 -15.40 1.48 -34.75
C LYS A 404 -15.10 0.00 -34.55
N ARG A 405 -15.66 -0.66 -33.54
CA ARG A 405 -15.24 -2.01 -33.11
C ARG A 405 -16.20 -3.06 -33.62
N PRO A 406 -15.80 -4.34 -33.71
CA PRO A 406 -16.74 -5.42 -34.02
C PRO A 406 -17.81 -5.43 -32.94
N LYS A 407 -19.08 -5.25 -33.33
CA LYS A 407 -20.18 -5.23 -32.36
C LYS A 407 -20.40 -6.64 -31.82
N MET A 408 -20.42 -6.79 -30.49
CA MET A 408 -20.99 -7.96 -29.84
C MET A 408 -22.50 -7.78 -29.72
N VAL A 409 -23.27 -8.75 -30.22
CA VAL A 409 -24.72 -8.83 -29.97
C VAL A 409 -24.94 -9.59 -28.67
N LYS A 410 -25.36 -8.90 -27.60
CA LYS A 410 -25.68 -9.54 -26.32
C LYS A 410 -26.88 -10.48 -26.49
N PRO A 411 -26.83 -11.74 -26.01
CA PRO A 411 -28.04 -12.54 -25.89
C PRO A 411 -28.98 -11.90 -24.86
N LEU A 412 -30.30 -12.03 -25.07
CA LEU A 412 -31.30 -11.70 -24.04
C LEU A 412 -30.94 -12.44 -22.75
N LYS A 413 -30.70 -11.71 -21.65
CA LYS A 413 -30.32 -12.24 -20.33
C LYS A 413 -31.28 -13.39 -19.97
N LYS A 414 -30.85 -14.66 -20.13
CA LYS A 414 -31.46 -15.78 -19.40
C LYS A 414 -30.86 -15.73 -18.01
N ASP A 415 -31.69 -15.56 -17.00
CA ASP A 415 -31.34 -15.70 -15.58
C ASP A 415 -30.68 -17.06 -15.34
N LYS A 416 -29.37 -17.14 -15.57
CA LYS A 416 -28.51 -18.13 -14.94
C LYS A 416 -27.97 -17.42 -13.72
N GLY A 417 -28.54 -17.75 -12.57
CA GLY A 417 -28.19 -17.14 -11.28
C GLY A 417 -26.68 -17.02 -11.15
N HIS A 418 -26.20 -15.78 -11.20
CA HIS A 418 -24.85 -15.42 -10.82
C HIS A 418 -24.61 -16.02 -9.43
N ALA A 419 -23.41 -16.53 -9.16
CA ALA A 419 -23.06 -16.92 -7.79
C ALA A 419 -23.27 -15.69 -6.91
N THR A 420 -24.38 -15.65 -6.18
CA THR A 420 -24.78 -14.51 -5.38
C THR A 420 -23.75 -14.37 -4.26
N MET A 421 -22.99 -13.28 -4.26
CA MET A 421 -22.24 -12.91 -3.08
C MET A 421 -23.23 -12.87 -1.91
N THR A 422 -22.91 -13.63 -0.86
CA THR A 422 -23.73 -13.70 0.35
C THR A 422 -23.51 -12.43 1.15
N TYR A 423 -24.59 -11.73 1.50
CA TYR A 423 -24.52 -10.61 2.44
C TYR A 423 -23.99 -11.08 3.79
N ALA A 424 -23.24 -10.20 4.46
CA ALA A 424 -22.68 -10.48 5.77
C ALA A 424 -23.80 -10.74 6.79
N THR A 425 -23.70 -11.86 7.53
CA THR A 425 -24.56 -12.09 8.69
C THR A 425 -23.98 -11.31 9.87
N THR A 426 -24.73 -10.35 10.40
CA THR A 426 -24.28 -9.43 11.43
C THR A 426 -25.21 -9.46 12.64
N THR A 427 -24.65 -9.17 13.83
CA THR A 427 -25.45 -8.91 15.03
C THR A 427 -26.00 -7.49 14.98
N PRO A 428 -27.09 -7.18 15.71
CA PRO A 428 -27.67 -5.82 15.71
C PRO A 428 -26.67 -4.71 16.04
N LEU A 429 -25.78 -4.94 17.01
CA LEU A 429 -24.66 -4.06 17.34
C LEU A 429 -23.73 -3.79 16.15
N VAL A 430 -23.28 -4.83 15.44
CA VAL A 430 -22.38 -4.66 14.29
C VAL A 430 -23.11 -3.94 13.16
N THR A 431 -24.37 -4.30 12.90
CA THR A 431 -25.19 -3.62 11.90
C THR A 431 -25.35 -2.13 12.23
N SER A 432 -25.63 -1.77 13.49
CA SER A 432 -25.82 -0.37 13.88
C SER A 432 -24.55 0.46 13.73
N VAL A 433 -23.39 -0.08 14.12
CA VAL A 433 -22.09 0.59 13.96
C VAL A 433 -21.79 0.87 12.50
N PHE A 434 -21.89 -0.14 11.62
CA PHE A 434 -21.61 0.07 10.19
C PHE A 434 -22.64 1.02 9.57
N ASN A 435 -23.92 0.90 9.87
CA ASN A 435 -24.93 1.82 9.34
C ASN A 435 -24.68 3.28 9.75
N GLN A 436 -24.27 3.52 11.00
CA GLN A 436 -23.91 4.86 11.46
C GLN A 436 -22.76 5.44 10.62
N MET A 437 -21.70 4.66 10.39
CA MET A 437 -20.54 5.07 9.58
C MET A 437 -20.91 5.43 8.14
N PHE A 438 -21.68 4.59 7.46
CA PHE A 438 -21.98 4.77 6.02
C PHE A 438 -23.20 5.66 5.75
N SER A 439 -24.01 5.97 6.76
CA SER A 439 -25.14 6.90 6.62
C SER A 439 -24.69 8.36 6.45
N GLU A 440 -23.60 8.76 7.11
CA GLU A 440 -23.02 10.11 6.96
C GLU A 440 -22.33 10.29 5.57
N GLU A 441 -21.86 9.22 4.93
CA GLU A 441 -21.22 9.26 3.59
C GLU A 441 -22.22 9.42 2.41
N ILE A 442 -23.52 9.27 2.66
CA ILE A 442 -24.60 9.44 1.66
C ILE A 442 -25.10 10.90 1.61
N GLU A 443 -24.89 11.70 2.65
CA GLU A 443 -25.29 13.11 2.67
C GLU A 443 -24.18 14.01 2.10
N ASP A 444 -24.25 14.24 0.79
CA ASP A 444 -23.42 15.25 0.13
C ASP A 444 -23.90 16.67 0.52
N SER A 445 -23.01 17.43 1.16
CA SER A 445 -23.04 18.90 1.36
C SER A 445 -23.97 19.53 2.42
N GLY A 446 -23.63 19.35 3.70
CA GLY A 446 -24.04 20.29 4.77
C GLY A 446 -23.01 21.41 4.98
N SER A 447 -23.19 22.59 4.39
CA SER A 447 -22.32 23.74 4.67
C SER A 447 -22.46 24.18 6.14
N ALA A 448 -21.44 23.95 6.96
CA ALA A 448 -21.40 24.42 8.34
C ALA A 448 -21.59 25.94 8.41
N ALA A 449 -22.64 26.38 9.09
CA ALA A 449 -22.95 27.79 9.27
C ALA A 449 -21.83 28.50 10.06
N ARG A 450 -21.12 29.45 9.43
CA ARG A 450 -20.17 30.30 10.15
C ARG A 450 -20.90 31.16 11.19
N ARG A 451 -20.64 30.91 12.47
CA ARG A 451 -21.15 31.70 13.60
C ARG A 451 -20.78 33.18 13.41
N ARG A 452 -21.79 34.07 13.42
CA ARG A 452 -21.61 35.52 13.44
C ARG A 452 -21.44 36.00 14.88
N ARG A 453 -20.65 37.07 15.08
CA ARG A 453 -20.54 37.73 16.40
C ARG A 453 -21.83 38.46 16.74
N CYS A 454 -22.18 38.53 18.03
CA CYS A 454 -23.45 39.09 18.50
C CYS A 454 -23.63 40.59 18.22
N GLY A 455 -22.57 41.35 17.95
CA GLY A 455 -22.63 42.74 17.50
C GLY A 455 -23.16 43.76 18.52
N GLN A 456 -23.61 43.29 19.70
CA GLN A 456 -24.32 44.08 20.70
C GLN A 456 -23.67 43.99 22.10
N CYS A 457 -22.69 43.11 22.32
CA CYS A 457 -21.97 43.05 23.60
C CYS A 457 -20.85 44.10 23.67
N ASP A 458 -20.46 44.48 24.89
CA ASP A 458 -19.44 45.51 25.15
C ASP A 458 -18.12 45.24 24.41
N VAL A 459 -17.76 43.98 24.20
CA VAL A 459 -16.56 43.53 23.47
C VAL A 459 -16.70 43.70 21.94
N CYS A 460 -17.91 43.48 21.39
CA CYS A 460 -18.17 43.71 19.97
C CYS A 460 -18.26 45.20 19.63
N LEU A 461 -18.74 46.01 20.57
CA LEU A 461 -18.87 47.46 20.46
C LEU A 461 -17.56 48.22 20.72
N GLN A 462 -16.53 47.57 21.31
CA GLN A 462 -15.21 48.19 21.48
C GLN A 462 -14.61 48.63 20.12
N PRO A 463 -13.99 49.82 20.06
CA PRO A 463 -13.23 50.25 18.89
C PRO A 463 -11.99 49.38 18.70
N ASP A 464 -11.56 49.23 17.45
CA ASP A 464 -10.33 48.49 17.15
C ASP A 464 -9.12 49.25 17.74
N CYS A 465 -8.26 48.55 18.49
CA CYS A 465 -7.23 49.17 19.34
C CYS A 465 -6.09 49.87 18.60
N GLY A 466 -5.95 49.68 17.28
CA GLY A 466 -4.91 50.27 16.43
C GLY A 466 -3.47 49.76 16.68
N LYS A 467 -3.21 49.04 17.77
CA LYS A 467 -1.84 48.66 18.20
C LYS A 467 -1.50 47.17 18.04
N CYS A 468 -2.51 46.29 18.04
CA CYS A 468 -2.30 44.84 17.94
C CYS A 468 -1.98 44.39 16.50
N ASN A 469 -1.36 43.22 16.31
CA ASN A 469 -0.99 42.72 14.98
C ASN A 469 -2.17 42.64 14.00
N SER A 470 -3.34 42.20 14.49
CA SER A 470 -4.57 42.18 13.69
C SER A 470 -5.03 43.59 13.29
N CYS A 471 -4.91 44.59 14.17
CA CYS A 471 -5.24 45.98 13.86
C CYS A 471 -4.25 46.60 12.89
N LYS A 472 -2.94 46.40 13.11
CA LYS A 472 -1.88 46.89 12.22
C LYS A 472 -2.00 46.33 10.81
N ASN A 473 -2.60 45.15 10.64
CA ASN A 473 -2.89 44.57 9.34
C ASN A 473 -4.18 45.14 8.69
N MET A 474 -5.06 45.83 9.42
CA MET A 474 -6.29 46.40 8.82
C MET A 474 -5.95 47.62 7.96
N SER A 475 -6.63 47.74 6.82
CA SER A 475 -6.47 48.86 5.88
C SER A 475 -6.66 50.24 6.53
N LYS A 476 -7.60 50.36 7.48
CA LYS A 476 -7.83 51.61 8.23
C LYS A 476 -6.72 52.01 9.21
N PHE A 477 -5.77 51.14 9.48
CA PHE A 477 -4.57 51.41 10.29
C PHE A 477 -3.27 51.25 9.48
N GLY A 478 -3.35 51.29 8.14
CA GLY A 478 -2.20 51.26 7.24
C GLY A 478 -1.67 49.87 6.88
N GLY A 479 -2.41 48.81 7.16
CA GLY A 479 -2.03 47.42 6.83
C GLY A 479 -2.65 46.86 5.55
N ASN A 480 -2.05 45.77 5.04
CA ASN A 480 -2.36 45.20 3.72
C ASN A 480 -3.70 44.42 3.66
N GLY A 481 -4.42 44.27 4.77
CA GLY A 481 -5.74 43.65 4.84
C GLY A 481 -5.81 42.14 4.60
N THR A 482 -4.66 41.46 4.51
CA THR A 482 -4.57 40.04 4.14
C THR A 482 -5.05 39.09 5.22
N MET A 483 -4.84 39.42 6.51
CA MET A 483 -5.17 38.50 7.60
C MET A 483 -6.68 38.41 7.88
N LYS A 484 -7.48 39.41 7.48
CA LYS A 484 -8.94 39.50 7.71
C LYS A 484 -9.40 39.13 9.14
N GLN A 485 -8.52 39.37 10.10
CA GLN A 485 -8.66 39.01 11.51
C GLN A 485 -9.14 40.23 12.31
N ALA A 486 -10.17 40.08 13.16
CA ALA A 486 -10.59 41.14 14.08
C ALA A 486 -9.52 41.53 15.11
N CYS A 487 -9.57 42.77 15.63
CA CYS A 487 -8.74 43.26 16.73
C CYS A 487 -8.65 42.25 17.88
N LEU A 488 -7.45 42.04 18.43
CA LEU A 488 -7.22 41.13 19.58
C LEU A 488 -8.04 41.51 20.81
N LEU A 489 -8.26 42.82 21.07
CA LEU A 489 -9.16 43.28 22.14
C LEU A 489 -10.66 43.06 21.85
N ARG A 490 -11.00 42.66 20.62
CA ARG A 490 -12.36 42.28 20.19
C ARG A 490 -12.49 40.78 19.91
N ARG A 491 -11.41 40.02 20.15
CA ARG A 491 -11.43 38.58 20.33
C ARG A 491 -11.59 38.36 21.82
N THR A 492 -12.36 37.35 22.17
CA THR A 492 -12.67 36.95 23.55
C THR A 492 -11.41 37.01 24.42
N GLY A 493 -11.31 38.04 25.27
CA GLY A 493 -10.46 37.97 26.44
C GLY A 493 -11.16 37.03 27.40
N SER A 494 -10.54 35.90 27.73
CA SER A 494 -10.99 35.01 28.80
C SER A 494 -11.33 35.87 30.01
N LYS A 495 -12.60 35.85 30.41
CA LYS A 495 -12.98 36.42 31.70
C LYS A 495 -12.16 35.64 32.72
N ARG A 496 -11.22 36.28 33.41
CA ARG A 496 -10.54 35.62 34.54
C ARG A 496 -11.62 35.31 35.56
N ASN A 497 -11.95 34.03 35.67
CA ASN A 497 -12.91 33.57 36.65
C ASN A 497 -12.38 33.90 38.04
N THR A 498 -13.23 34.43 38.91
CA THR A 498 -12.85 34.68 40.30
C THR A 498 -12.70 33.35 41.01
N VAL A 499 -11.53 33.11 41.60
CA VAL A 499 -11.19 31.87 42.29
C VAL A 499 -11.19 32.09 43.80
N LYS A 500 -11.85 31.21 44.54
CA LYS A 500 -11.90 31.24 46.00
C LYS A 500 -11.90 29.82 46.56
N PHE A 501 -10.85 29.44 47.29
CA PHE A 501 -10.81 28.15 47.99
C PHE A 501 -11.83 28.12 49.14
N ILE A 502 -12.47 26.96 49.34
CA ILE A 502 -13.50 26.75 50.36
C ILE A 502 -12.99 25.73 51.38
N GLY A 503 -13.13 26.05 52.66
CA GLY A 503 -12.74 25.18 53.78
C GLY A 503 -11.33 25.42 54.30
N GLU A 504 -10.92 24.64 55.30
CA GLU A 504 -9.56 24.63 55.82
C GLU A 504 -8.62 23.81 54.92
N PRO A 505 -7.31 24.13 54.89
CA PRO A 505 -6.34 23.35 54.13
C PRO A 505 -6.31 21.89 54.61
N LEU A 506 -6.36 20.95 53.67
CA LEU A 506 -6.21 19.51 53.94
C LEU A 506 -4.81 19.16 54.43
N ASP A 507 -3.79 19.79 53.83
CA ASP A 507 -2.38 19.58 54.14
C ASP A 507 -1.58 20.81 53.71
N THR A 508 -0.40 21.01 54.29
CA THR A 508 0.54 22.05 53.91
C THR A 508 1.92 21.45 53.67
N VAL A 509 2.29 21.32 52.40
CA VAL A 509 3.57 20.71 52.00
C VAL A 509 4.40 21.73 51.24
N LYS A 510 5.64 21.98 51.68
CA LYS A 510 6.60 22.89 51.02
C LYS A 510 6.01 24.28 50.66
N SER A 511 5.30 24.90 51.60
CA SER A 511 4.66 26.21 51.43
C SER A 511 3.54 26.27 50.37
N LYS A 512 2.93 25.11 50.06
CA LYS A 512 1.67 24.99 49.32
C LYS A 512 0.57 24.50 50.25
N GLU A 513 -0.55 25.20 50.27
CA GLU A 513 -1.75 24.84 51.05
C GLU A 513 -2.71 24.09 50.14
N TYR A 514 -2.99 22.82 50.42
CA TYR A 514 -3.86 21.96 49.62
C TYR A 514 -5.30 22.04 50.11
N TYR A 515 -6.27 22.06 49.21
CA TYR A 515 -7.69 22.18 49.54
C TYR A 515 -8.51 21.04 48.93
N SER A 516 -9.67 20.74 49.49
CA SER A 516 -10.62 19.78 48.92
C SER A 516 -11.58 20.40 47.91
N LYS A 517 -11.81 21.73 48.02
CA LYS A 517 -12.84 22.46 47.26
C LYS A 517 -12.37 23.84 46.83
N VAL A 518 -12.80 24.24 45.64
CA VAL A 518 -12.56 25.57 45.08
C VAL A 518 -13.81 26.09 44.38
N GLN A 519 -14.09 27.37 44.53
CA GLN A 519 -15.11 28.08 43.77
C GLN A 519 -14.46 28.87 42.65
N ILE A 520 -14.87 28.62 41.40
CA ILE A 520 -14.34 29.26 40.20
C ILE A 520 -15.52 29.83 39.41
N GLY A 521 -15.55 31.14 39.19
CA GLY A 521 -16.62 31.79 38.42
C GLY A 521 -18.01 31.66 39.07
N GLY A 522 -18.08 31.41 40.38
CA GLY A 522 -19.32 31.18 41.13
C GLY A 522 -19.73 29.71 41.26
N GLN A 523 -19.12 28.80 40.50
CA GLN A 523 -19.37 27.36 40.55
C GLN A 523 -18.38 26.67 41.50
N GLU A 524 -18.86 25.72 42.32
CA GLU A 524 -18.02 24.91 43.20
C GLU A 524 -17.52 23.65 42.48
N TYR A 525 -16.25 23.33 42.71
CA TYR A 525 -15.54 22.14 42.21
C TYR A 525 -14.85 21.43 43.37
N ASN A 526 -14.91 20.10 43.37
CA ASN A 526 -14.28 19.20 44.32
C ASN A 526 -13.18 18.38 43.63
N ILE A 527 -12.30 17.77 44.43
CA ILE A 527 -11.41 16.72 43.94
C ILE A 527 -12.26 15.59 43.33
N GLY A 528 -11.90 15.15 42.13
CA GLY A 528 -12.60 14.12 41.35
C GLY A 528 -13.63 14.66 40.35
N ASP A 529 -13.98 15.96 40.41
CA ASP A 529 -14.89 16.57 39.43
C ASP A 529 -14.21 16.73 38.07
N PHE A 530 -15.01 16.68 37.00
CA PHE A 530 -14.53 16.87 35.63
C PHE A 530 -14.76 18.30 35.14
N VAL A 531 -13.80 18.78 34.36
CA VAL A 531 -13.74 20.16 33.90
C VAL A 531 -13.48 20.22 32.40
N ALA A 532 -13.99 21.27 31.78
CA ALA A 532 -13.73 21.64 30.41
C ALA A 532 -12.78 22.85 30.37
N VAL A 533 -11.74 22.74 29.56
CA VAL A 533 -10.73 23.78 29.34
C VAL A 533 -10.71 24.09 27.85
N ALA A 534 -10.67 25.38 27.47
CA ALA A 534 -10.58 25.76 26.07
C ALA A 534 -9.26 25.28 25.47
N ASP A 535 -9.36 24.57 24.35
CA ASP A 535 -8.22 24.23 23.51
C ASP A 535 -7.78 25.50 22.74
N GLU A 536 -6.52 25.92 22.93
CA GLU A 536 -5.97 27.11 22.28
C GLU A 536 -5.83 26.94 20.76
N ASP A 537 -5.60 25.71 20.30
CA ASP A 537 -5.43 25.35 18.89
C ASP A 537 -6.77 25.05 18.22
N ARG A 538 -7.73 24.50 18.98
CA ARG A 538 -9.10 24.19 18.53
C ARG A 538 -10.16 24.89 19.38
N PRO A 539 -10.37 26.22 19.25
CA PRO A 539 -11.29 26.99 20.09
C PRO A 539 -12.78 26.62 19.99
N ALA A 540 -13.13 25.66 19.12
CA ALA A 540 -14.48 25.12 18.98
C ALA A 540 -14.71 23.86 19.82
N VAL A 541 -13.65 23.27 20.39
CA VAL A 541 -13.65 22.02 21.15
C VAL A 541 -12.92 22.27 22.47
N ASN A 542 -13.47 21.76 23.56
CA ASN A 542 -12.83 21.86 24.87
C ASN A 542 -12.11 20.55 25.21
N ASP A 543 -10.94 20.67 25.80
CA ASP A 543 -10.23 19.56 26.43
C ASP A 543 -10.90 19.21 27.75
N ILE A 544 -11.04 17.91 28.02
CA ILE A 544 -11.74 17.40 29.18
C ILE A 544 -10.72 16.78 30.13
N GLY A 545 -10.81 17.14 31.41
CA GLY A 545 -9.91 16.62 32.44
C GLY A 545 -10.58 16.42 33.78
N ARG A 546 -9.98 15.60 34.64
CA ARG A 546 -10.40 15.34 36.03
C ARG A 546 -9.50 16.09 37.00
N ILE A 547 -10.07 16.79 37.97
CA ILE A 547 -9.29 17.45 39.03
C ILE A 547 -8.77 16.41 40.01
N GLU A 548 -7.45 16.25 40.11
CA GLU A 548 -6.82 15.29 41.02
C GLU A 548 -6.49 15.90 42.39
N TYR A 549 -5.97 17.12 42.39
CA TYR A 549 -5.73 17.89 43.61
C TYR A 549 -5.62 19.38 43.29
N MET A 550 -5.78 20.22 44.32
CA MET A 550 -5.79 21.68 44.19
C MET A 550 -5.02 22.33 45.32
N TRP A 551 -4.31 23.42 45.03
CA TRP A 551 -3.51 24.12 46.04
C TRP A 551 -3.39 25.62 45.79
N LYS A 552 -3.05 26.33 46.87
CA LYS A 552 -2.63 27.72 46.85
C LYS A 552 -1.13 27.80 47.11
N ASP A 553 -0.43 28.57 46.28
CA ASP A 553 1.01 28.79 46.47
C ASP A 553 1.31 29.93 47.47
N SER A 554 2.57 30.03 47.88
CA SER A 554 3.04 31.07 48.81
C SER A 554 2.95 32.50 48.26
N LYS A 555 2.74 32.68 46.95
CA LYS A 555 2.57 33.98 46.28
C LYS A 555 1.09 34.33 46.08
N GLY A 556 0.16 33.47 46.50
CA GLY A 556 -1.27 33.63 46.36
C GLY A 556 -1.86 33.13 45.05
N GLY A 557 -1.07 32.46 44.20
CA GLY A 557 -1.54 31.78 42.99
C GLY A 557 -2.42 30.58 43.33
N SER A 558 -3.48 30.38 42.55
CA SER A 558 -4.46 29.31 42.72
C SER A 558 -4.34 28.31 41.59
N HIS A 559 -3.99 27.06 41.92
CA HIS A 559 -3.61 26.05 40.95
C HIS A 559 -4.35 24.74 41.16
N LEU A 560 -4.48 23.98 40.07
CA LEU A 560 -5.08 22.66 40.00
C LEU A 560 -4.12 21.72 39.29
N HIS A 561 -4.17 20.44 39.63
CA HIS A 561 -3.59 19.39 38.82
C HIS A 561 -4.70 18.61 38.15
N VAL A 562 -4.64 18.54 36.83
CA VAL A 562 -5.69 17.97 35.99
C VAL A 562 -5.15 16.75 35.26
N HIS A 563 -5.88 15.64 35.33
CA HIS A 563 -5.63 14.43 34.55
C HIS A 563 -6.50 14.45 33.30
N TRP A 564 -5.86 14.46 32.14
CA TRP A 564 -6.50 14.63 30.84
C TRP A 564 -7.13 13.37 30.27
N PHE A 565 -8.17 13.58 29.47
CA PHE A 565 -8.76 12.61 28.57
C PHE A 565 -8.47 13.00 27.13
N THR A 566 -8.43 12.01 26.24
CA THR A 566 -8.41 12.25 24.80
C THR A 566 -9.77 11.86 24.19
N ARG A 567 -10.19 12.58 23.15
CA ARG A 567 -11.45 12.32 22.44
C ARG A 567 -11.26 11.15 21.49
N ALA A 568 -12.34 10.42 21.18
CA ALA A 568 -12.28 9.36 20.17
C ALA A 568 -11.72 9.84 18.82
N THR A 569 -12.06 11.07 18.42
CA THR A 569 -11.56 11.73 17.20
C THR A 569 -10.05 11.98 17.18
N ASP A 570 -9.41 11.99 18.34
CA ASP A 570 -7.97 12.21 18.50
C ASP A 570 -7.20 10.88 18.63
N THR A 571 -7.91 9.75 18.59
CA THR A 571 -7.34 8.40 18.54
C THR A 571 -7.29 7.87 17.11
N VAL A 572 -6.78 6.65 16.92
CA VAL A 572 -6.83 5.93 15.63
C VAL A 572 -8.26 5.70 15.10
N LEU A 573 -9.29 5.86 15.94
CA LEU A 573 -10.69 5.76 15.53
C LEU A 573 -11.16 6.96 14.71
N GLU A 574 -10.56 8.14 14.91
CA GLU A 574 -10.93 9.38 14.20
C GLU A 574 -12.46 9.62 14.18
N GLU A 575 -13.03 9.96 13.03
CA GLU A 575 -14.47 10.22 12.86
C GLU A 575 -15.34 8.96 13.05
N ALA A 576 -14.73 7.76 13.10
CA ALA A 576 -15.44 6.51 13.38
C ALA A 576 -15.78 6.31 14.85
N GLY A 577 -15.12 7.05 15.74
CA GLY A 577 -15.36 6.99 17.17
C GLY A 577 -16.64 7.71 17.58
N ASP A 578 -17.25 7.30 18.70
CA ASP A 578 -18.38 8.02 19.29
C ASP A 578 -17.91 9.42 19.75
N LYS A 579 -18.64 10.46 19.31
CA LYS A 579 -18.34 11.87 19.62
C LYS A 579 -18.40 12.20 21.12
N THR A 580 -19.10 11.37 21.91
CA THR A 580 -19.24 11.48 23.37
C THR A 580 -18.28 10.55 24.13
N GLU A 581 -17.53 9.70 23.45
CA GLU A 581 -16.55 8.81 24.07
C GLU A 581 -15.20 9.52 24.30
N LEU A 582 -14.69 9.34 25.52
CA LEU A 582 -13.38 9.77 25.97
C LEU A 582 -12.54 8.57 26.38
N PHE A 583 -11.23 8.69 26.18
CA PHE A 583 -10.24 7.70 26.60
C PHE A 583 -9.31 8.29 27.64
N LEU A 584 -9.05 7.53 28.70
CA LEU A 584 -8.07 7.92 29.71
C LEU A 584 -6.66 7.82 29.12
N VAL A 585 -5.82 8.83 29.31
CA VAL A 585 -4.41 8.83 28.87
C VAL A 585 -3.46 9.08 30.04
N ASP A 586 -2.16 8.88 29.85
CA ASP A 586 -1.14 9.18 30.86
C ASP A 586 -0.63 10.63 30.78
N GLU A 587 -1.53 11.57 30.50
CA GLU A 587 -1.25 13.00 30.39
C GLU A 587 -1.91 13.75 31.55
N CYS A 588 -1.13 14.57 32.25
CA CYS A 588 -1.61 15.37 33.37
C CYS A 588 -0.73 16.59 33.57
N ASP A 589 -1.32 17.73 33.91
CA ASP A 589 -0.59 18.99 34.06
C ASP A 589 -1.08 19.84 35.24
N ASP A 590 -0.15 20.64 35.78
CA ASP A 590 -0.44 21.70 36.74
C ASP A 590 -0.91 22.95 35.97
N MET A 591 -2.04 23.53 36.35
CA MET A 591 -2.63 24.70 35.68
C MET A 591 -3.27 25.71 36.64
N GLU A 592 -3.49 26.94 36.15
CA GLU A 592 -4.19 27.97 36.92
C GLU A 592 -5.70 27.65 37.01
N ALA A 593 -6.26 27.72 38.22
CA ALA A 593 -7.67 27.45 38.46
C ALA A 593 -8.60 28.40 37.68
N ALA A 594 -8.14 29.59 37.33
CA ALA A 594 -8.91 30.56 36.56
C ALA A 594 -9.12 30.16 35.08
N SER A 595 -8.39 29.17 34.58
CA SER A 595 -8.44 28.69 33.20
C SER A 595 -9.60 27.72 32.93
N ILE A 596 -10.26 27.20 33.96
CA ILE A 596 -11.45 26.34 33.79
C ILE A 596 -12.58 27.18 33.18
N GLU A 597 -13.12 26.70 32.05
CA GLU A 597 -14.26 27.32 31.39
C GLU A 597 -15.59 26.87 32.01
N GLY A 598 -15.69 25.60 32.39
CA GLY A 598 -16.91 25.04 32.94
C GLY A 598 -16.76 23.60 33.42
N ARG A 599 -17.88 23.07 33.90
CA ARG A 599 -18.02 21.67 34.33
C ARG A 599 -18.25 20.76 33.12
N ALA A 600 -17.68 19.57 33.18
CA ALA A 600 -18.02 18.44 32.35
C ALA A 600 -18.58 17.32 33.24
N ASP A 601 -19.37 16.42 32.66
CA ASP A 601 -19.85 15.23 33.35
C ASP A 601 -19.33 14.01 32.59
N VAL A 602 -18.49 13.18 33.25
CA VAL A 602 -17.89 11.99 32.64
C VAL A 602 -18.34 10.75 33.41
N ILE A 603 -18.96 9.81 32.70
CA ILE A 603 -19.43 8.54 33.27
C ILE A 603 -18.41 7.44 32.96
N TYR A 604 -17.88 6.78 33.99
CA TYR A 604 -17.07 5.57 33.79
C TYR A 604 -17.96 4.37 33.54
N GLN A 605 -17.97 3.89 32.30
CA GLN A 605 -18.76 2.72 31.90
C GLN A 605 -17.93 1.45 32.11
N LYS A 606 -18.34 0.64 33.08
CA LYS A 606 -17.76 -0.69 33.28
C LYS A 606 -18.49 -1.72 32.41
N PRO A 607 -17.80 -2.76 31.93
CA PRO A 607 -18.46 -3.91 31.34
C PRO A 607 -19.51 -4.47 32.31
N ALA A 608 -20.67 -4.86 31.79
CA ALA A 608 -21.71 -5.53 32.57
C ALA A 608 -21.19 -6.87 33.13
N GLU A 609 -21.71 -7.33 34.26
CA GLU A 609 -21.28 -8.61 34.87
C GLU A 609 -21.54 -9.81 33.94
N ASP A 610 -22.58 -9.71 33.12
CA ASP A 610 -23.01 -10.68 32.11
C ASP A 610 -22.53 -10.32 30.68
N TRP A 611 -21.49 -9.49 30.53
CA TRP A 611 -21.01 -9.00 29.23
C TRP A 611 -20.79 -10.10 28.18
N PHE A 612 -20.34 -11.29 28.60
CA PHE A 612 -20.13 -12.43 27.70
C PHE A 612 -21.43 -12.96 27.07
N ASP A 613 -22.56 -12.84 27.76
CA ASP A 613 -23.86 -13.37 27.34
C ASP A 613 -24.69 -12.35 26.53
N LEU A 614 -24.25 -11.08 26.47
CA LEU A 614 -24.97 -9.99 25.76
C LEU A 614 -24.76 -10.00 24.23
N GLY A 615 -23.87 -10.85 23.71
CA GLY A 615 -23.56 -10.93 22.29
C GLY A 615 -24.79 -11.24 21.43
N GLY A 616 -25.17 -10.30 20.55
CA GLY A 616 -26.31 -10.45 19.65
C GLY A 616 -27.66 -9.97 20.19
N LEU A 617 -27.72 -9.50 21.45
CA LEU A 617 -28.97 -9.07 22.10
C LEU A 617 -29.14 -7.55 22.23
N VAL A 618 -28.04 -6.80 22.15
CA VAL A 618 -28.01 -5.36 22.46
C VAL A 618 -27.76 -4.55 21.19
N ASP A 619 -28.52 -3.46 21.03
CA ASP A 619 -28.28 -2.45 20.01
C ASP A 619 -27.23 -1.46 20.54
N GLY A 620 -26.22 -1.12 19.72
CA GLY A 620 -25.06 -0.32 20.09
C GLY A 620 -25.31 1.16 20.36
N GLN A 621 -26.39 1.50 21.07
CA GLN A 621 -26.71 2.87 21.38
C GLN A 621 -25.71 3.43 22.39
N SER A 622 -25.27 4.65 22.13
CA SER A 622 -24.42 5.39 23.06
C SER A 622 -25.10 5.49 24.43
N PRO A 623 -24.36 5.31 25.54
CA PRO A 623 -24.90 5.46 26.88
C PRO A 623 -25.37 6.90 27.15
N ILE A 624 -24.93 7.88 26.34
CA ILE A 624 -25.26 9.29 26.48
C ILE A 624 -26.02 9.77 25.24
N PRO A 625 -27.21 10.36 25.41
CA PRO A 625 -27.91 11.02 24.32
C PRO A 625 -27.09 12.16 23.69
N ALA A 626 -27.09 12.26 22.36
CA ALA A 626 -26.29 13.24 21.61
C ALA A 626 -26.67 14.71 21.86
N ASP A 627 -27.76 14.99 22.57
CA ASP A 627 -28.27 16.32 22.90
C ASP A 627 -27.78 16.87 24.25
N GLN A 628 -27.00 16.10 25.01
CA GLN A 628 -26.43 16.53 26.29
C GLN A 628 -25.04 17.16 26.10
N ASP A 629 -25.00 18.48 25.95
CA ASP A 629 -23.76 19.26 25.91
C ASP A 629 -22.89 18.98 27.17
N ASN A 630 -21.57 18.83 26.97
CA ASN A 630 -20.56 18.55 28.00
C ASN A 630 -20.72 17.25 28.81
N SER A 631 -21.52 16.29 28.33
CA SER A 631 -21.63 14.95 28.91
C SER A 631 -20.87 13.92 28.07
N PHE A 632 -20.04 13.11 28.73
CA PHE A 632 -19.13 12.16 28.10
C PHE A 632 -19.08 10.83 28.86
N PHE A 633 -18.64 9.76 28.20
CA PHE A 633 -18.37 8.49 28.87
C PHE A 633 -16.94 8.01 28.59
N CYS A 634 -16.40 7.20 29.50
CA CYS A 634 -15.08 6.61 29.38
C CYS A 634 -15.11 5.16 29.84
N GLN A 635 -14.61 4.25 29.00
CA GLN A 635 -14.55 2.82 29.30
C GLN A 635 -13.14 2.21 29.20
N LYS A 636 -12.22 2.87 28.48
CA LYS A 636 -10.88 2.35 28.19
C LYS A 636 -9.80 3.40 28.42
N TRP A 637 -8.59 2.91 28.68
CA TRP A 637 -7.35 3.68 28.63
C TRP A 637 -6.71 3.53 27.24
N TYR A 638 -6.06 4.59 26.75
CA TYR A 638 -5.48 4.63 25.42
C TYR A 638 -3.98 4.91 25.44
N ASP A 639 -3.20 4.02 24.82
CA ASP A 639 -1.79 4.26 24.49
C ASP A 639 -1.67 4.80 23.07
N SER A 640 -1.39 6.10 22.95
CA SER A 640 -1.24 6.77 21.65
C SER A 640 -0.04 6.31 20.83
N LYS A 641 1.00 5.75 21.46
CA LYS A 641 2.21 5.29 20.77
C LYS A 641 2.01 3.94 20.10
N LEU A 642 1.20 3.09 20.72
CA LEU A 642 0.96 1.71 20.27
C LEU A 642 -0.45 1.51 19.70
N ALA A 643 -1.27 2.57 19.70
CA ALA A 643 -2.69 2.54 19.34
C ALA A 643 -3.47 1.43 20.10
N ARG A 644 -3.22 1.31 21.42
CA ARG A 644 -3.82 0.26 22.27
C ARG A 644 -4.96 0.81 23.10
N PHE A 645 -6.09 0.11 23.08
CA PHE A 645 -7.22 0.35 23.98
C PHE A 645 -7.25 -0.75 25.04
N GLU A 646 -7.01 -0.37 26.29
CA GLU A 646 -6.91 -1.32 27.41
C GLU A 646 -7.93 -0.98 28.51
N ASP A 647 -8.16 -1.93 29.41
CA ASP A 647 -8.96 -1.64 30.61
C ASP A 647 -8.27 -0.57 31.45
N ILE A 648 -9.07 0.33 32.02
CA ILE A 648 -8.56 1.46 32.81
C ILE A 648 -7.70 0.92 33.98
N PRO A 649 -6.40 1.28 34.06
CA PRO A 649 -5.53 0.79 35.11
C PRO A 649 -6.00 1.23 36.50
N VAL A 650 -6.06 0.30 37.44
CA VAL A 650 -6.46 0.59 38.83
C VAL A 650 -5.21 0.91 39.66
N VAL A 651 -5.00 2.19 39.98
CA VAL A 651 -3.95 2.64 40.90
C VAL A 651 -4.60 2.98 42.24
N LYS A 652 -4.09 2.42 43.35
CA LYS A 652 -4.65 2.64 44.70
C LYS A 652 -3.86 3.71 45.45
N ASN A 653 -4.53 4.75 45.95
CA ASN A 653 -3.96 5.72 46.88
C ASN A 653 -3.89 5.16 48.32
N ILE A 654 -3.02 4.17 48.54
CA ILE A 654 -2.89 3.45 49.83
C ILE A 654 -2.49 4.40 50.97
N ASP A 655 -1.67 5.41 50.67
CA ASP A 655 -1.13 6.35 51.66
C ASP A 655 -2.05 7.54 51.96
N GLN A 656 -3.24 7.61 51.33
CA GLN A 656 -4.18 8.75 51.43
C GLN A 656 -3.51 10.12 51.26
N LYS A 657 -2.54 10.22 50.35
CA LYS A 657 -1.80 11.47 50.12
C LYS A 657 -2.77 12.53 49.59
N ALA A 658 -2.70 13.73 50.16
CA ALA A 658 -3.42 14.91 49.68
C ALA A 658 -3.03 15.31 48.23
N LYS A 659 -1.83 14.90 47.81
CA LYS A 659 -1.35 14.97 46.42
C LYS A 659 -1.31 13.55 45.83
N PHE A 660 -2.30 13.19 45.04
CA PHE A 660 -2.36 11.91 44.35
C PHE A 660 -2.93 12.10 42.94
N CYS A 661 -2.33 11.45 41.94
CA CYS A 661 -2.79 11.42 40.56
C CYS A 661 -2.31 10.10 39.94
N ASP A 662 -3.23 9.34 39.35
CA ASP A 662 -2.94 8.03 38.79
C ASP A 662 -1.91 8.11 37.64
N ALA A 663 -2.04 9.10 36.75
CA ALA A 663 -1.11 9.33 35.65
C ALA A 663 0.31 9.70 36.14
N CYS A 664 0.43 10.58 37.14
CA CYS A 664 1.71 10.91 37.76
C CYS A 664 2.41 9.68 38.36
N VAL A 665 1.65 8.79 39.01
CA VAL A 665 2.20 7.56 39.59
C VAL A 665 2.70 6.64 38.47
N ARG A 666 1.88 6.38 37.45
CA ARG A 666 2.27 5.53 36.31
C ARG A 666 3.46 6.08 35.55
N ASN A 667 3.49 7.39 35.29
CA ASN A 667 4.63 8.04 34.65
C ASN A 667 5.89 7.94 35.50
N ALA A 668 5.79 8.13 36.83
CA ALA A 668 6.92 7.96 37.72
C ALA A 668 7.40 6.49 37.81
N GLU A 669 6.50 5.51 37.76
CA GLU A 669 6.84 4.08 37.69
C GLU A 669 7.54 3.76 36.37
N LYS A 670 6.99 4.21 35.23
CA LYS A 670 7.63 4.10 33.91
C LYS A 670 9.04 4.71 33.89
N GLU A 671 9.23 5.87 34.52
CA GLU A 671 10.55 6.50 34.63
C GLU A 671 11.51 5.70 35.55
N LYS A 672 11.00 5.10 36.65
CA LYS A 672 11.81 4.27 37.55
C LYS A 672 12.20 2.93 36.93
N GLU A 673 11.32 2.32 36.14
CA GLU A 673 11.59 1.08 35.40
C GLU A 673 12.63 1.24 34.30
N LYS A 674 12.99 2.47 33.92
CA LYS A 674 14.00 2.69 32.89
C LYS A 674 15.36 2.15 33.30
N MET A 675 15.80 2.33 34.54
CA MET A 675 17.09 1.80 34.98
C MET A 675 17.21 1.62 36.50
N VAL A 676 17.41 0.38 36.94
CA VAL A 676 17.57 0.01 38.36
C VAL A 676 18.82 -0.84 38.54
N VAL A 677 19.80 -0.34 39.30
CA VAL A 677 21.02 -1.10 39.63
C VAL A 677 20.79 -2.03 40.83
N GLY A 678 21.39 -3.22 40.79
CA GLY A 678 21.29 -4.25 41.83
C GLY A 678 22.25 -4.07 43.00
N GLN A 679 22.72 -5.18 43.57
CA GLN A 679 23.60 -5.17 44.73
C GLN A 679 25.00 -4.68 44.35
N LYS A 680 25.51 -3.71 45.11
CA LYS A 680 26.90 -3.23 44.97
C LYS A 680 27.89 -4.29 45.47
N LEU A 681 28.91 -4.59 44.69
CA LEU A 681 29.94 -5.59 44.99
C LEU A 681 31.10 -4.97 45.81
N ASP A 682 31.68 -5.77 46.71
CA ASP A 682 32.73 -5.35 47.68
C ASP A 682 34.03 -4.86 47.01
N SER A 683 34.33 -5.32 45.79
CA SER A 683 35.53 -4.97 45.01
C SER A 683 35.51 -3.55 44.43
N SER A 684 34.69 -2.64 44.97
CA SER A 684 34.53 -1.28 44.47
C SER A 684 35.75 -0.41 44.81
N THR A 685 36.43 0.10 43.77
CA THR A 685 37.47 1.14 43.93
C THR A 685 36.82 2.52 43.99
N GLY A 686 37.42 3.50 44.67
CA GLY A 686 36.80 4.83 44.87
C GLY A 686 36.40 5.63 43.62
N LYS A 687 36.70 5.15 42.40
CA LYS A 687 36.29 5.73 41.11
C LYS A 687 35.35 4.83 40.28
N LYS A 688 35.02 3.61 40.74
CA LYS A 688 34.21 2.63 40.01
C LYS A 688 33.39 1.80 40.98
N SER A 689 32.06 1.94 40.93
CA SER A 689 31.14 1.08 41.68
C SER A 689 30.73 -0.11 40.82
N LEU A 690 30.92 -1.32 41.33
CA LEU A 690 30.58 -2.58 40.65
C LEU A 690 29.25 -3.11 41.14
N TYR A 691 28.47 -3.73 40.25
CA TYR A 691 27.15 -4.29 40.55
C TYR A 691 27.02 -5.72 40.03
N ASP A 692 26.17 -6.52 40.67
CA ASP A 692 25.87 -7.90 40.26
C ASP A 692 24.86 -7.96 39.09
N THR A 693 23.93 -7.02 39.08
CA THR A 693 22.77 -6.96 38.18
C THR A 693 22.38 -5.52 37.89
N VAL A 694 21.73 -5.30 36.75
CA VAL A 694 21.03 -4.06 36.41
C VAL A 694 19.79 -4.40 35.61
N GLU A 695 18.68 -3.73 35.89
CA GLU A 695 17.45 -3.82 35.13
C GLU A 695 17.32 -2.57 34.26
N TYR A 696 17.10 -2.76 32.97
CA TYR A 696 17.00 -1.67 32.00
C TYR A 696 15.99 -2.03 30.91
N GLN A 697 15.00 -1.16 30.69
CA GLN A 697 13.91 -1.36 29.73
C GLN A 697 13.17 -2.71 29.91
N GLY A 698 12.92 -3.10 31.16
CA GLY A 698 12.26 -4.38 31.49
C GLY A 698 13.12 -5.63 31.30
N HIS A 699 14.40 -5.48 30.94
CA HIS A 699 15.36 -6.58 30.84
C HIS A 699 16.30 -6.60 32.04
N LYS A 700 16.50 -7.79 32.63
CA LYS A 700 17.41 -7.98 33.76
C LYS A 700 18.77 -8.52 33.29
N TYR A 701 19.77 -7.65 33.32
CA TYR A 701 21.15 -7.96 33.00
C TYR A 701 21.88 -8.45 34.26
N ARG A 702 22.68 -9.51 34.12
CA ARG A 702 23.46 -10.10 35.21
C ARG A 702 24.89 -10.37 34.80
N VAL A 703 25.83 -10.24 35.73
CA VAL A 703 27.22 -10.68 35.49
C VAL A 703 27.23 -12.17 35.14
N GLY A 704 27.92 -12.52 34.05
CA GLY A 704 27.90 -13.86 33.47
C GLY A 704 26.67 -14.17 32.60
N GLY A 705 25.73 -13.25 32.41
CA GLY A 705 24.68 -13.36 31.39
C GLY A 705 25.14 -12.90 30.00
N GLY A 706 24.27 -13.01 29.00
CA GLY A 706 24.47 -12.45 27.67
C GLY A 706 23.65 -11.17 27.44
N CYS A 707 24.04 -10.39 26.44
CA CYS A 707 23.28 -9.24 25.94
C CYS A 707 23.37 -9.11 24.42
N PHE A 708 22.34 -8.50 23.83
CA PHE A 708 22.35 -8.04 22.44
C PHE A 708 22.88 -6.62 22.35
N LEU A 709 23.76 -6.37 21.39
CA LEU A 709 24.30 -5.04 21.10
C LEU A 709 24.11 -4.72 19.63
N ASP A 710 23.98 -3.43 19.31
CA ASP A 710 23.88 -2.98 17.92
C ASP A 710 25.10 -3.42 17.09
N PRO A 711 24.93 -3.78 15.80
CA PRO A 711 26.01 -4.23 14.91
C PRO A 711 27.25 -3.32 14.87
N ASP A 712 27.04 -2.02 15.03
CA ASP A 712 28.11 -1.00 14.97
C ASP A 712 28.85 -0.81 16.32
N THR A 713 28.42 -1.48 17.39
CA THR A 713 28.98 -1.31 18.74
C THR A 713 30.46 -1.70 18.81
N TYR A 714 30.85 -2.80 18.13
CA TYR A 714 32.24 -3.20 18.04
C TYR A 714 32.54 -3.96 16.76
N ASN A 715 33.82 -3.94 16.39
CA ASN A 715 34.35 -4.76 15.30
C ASN A 715 35.03 -6.02 15.83
N PHE A 716 34.94 -7.11 15.08
CA PHE A 716 35.72 -8.32 15.31
C PHE A 716 37.17 -8.15 14.82
N ARG A 717 38.14 -8.80 15.48
CA ARG A 717 39.55 -8.78 15.02
C ARG A 717 39.69 -9.38 13.63
N TYR A 718 38.99 -10.49 13.38
CA TYR A 718 38.92 -11.08 12.06
C TYR A 718 37.95 -10.29 11.18
N LYS A 719 38.43 -9.83 10.02
CA LYS A 719 37.60 -9.17 9.00
C LYS A 719 37.55 -10.04 7.75
N LYS A 720 36.35 -10.53 7.42
CA LYS A 720 36.11 -11.28 6.18
C LYS A 720 36.12 -10.32 5.00
N ASN A 721 36.96 -10.56 4.00
CA ASN A 721 36.91 -9.80 2.75
C ASN A 721 35.67 -10.23 1.96
N ARG A 722 34.52 -9.58 2.20
CA ARG A 722 33.37 -9.67 1.31
C ARG A 722 33.76 -9.00 -0.01
N LYS A 723 34.02 -9.79 -1.05
CA LYS A 723 34.14 -9.23 -2.41
C LYS A 723 32.76 -8.68 -2.76
N SER A 724 32.64 -7.37 -2.92
CA SER A 724 31.46 -6.75 -3.52
C SER A 724 31.16 -7.47 -4.84
N THR A 725 30.03 -8.16 -4.89
CA THR A 725 29.55 -8.89 -6.06
C THR A 725 28.87 -7.98 -7.08
N HIS A 726 29.01 -6.66 -6.95
CA HIS A 726 28.77 -5.74 -8.08
C HIS A 726 29.90 -5.89 -9.11
N LYS A 727 30.00 -7.08 -9.72
CA LYS A 727 30.55 -7.19 -11.05
C LYS A 727 29.52 -6.57 -11.96
N ASP A 728 29.91 -5.46 -12.58
CA ASP A 728 29.18 -4.85 -13.68
C ASP A 728 28.88 -5.95 -14.71
N LEU A 729 27.62 -6.39 -14.78
CA LEU A 729 27.19 -7.48 -15.66
C LEU A 729 27.38 -7.10 -17.14
N SER A 730 27.48 -5.80 -17.45
CA SER A 730 27.80 -5.31 -18.79
C SER A 730 29.14 -5.88 -19.30
N SER A 731 30.14 -6.05 -18.42
CA SER A 731 31.47 -6.55 -18.79
C SER A 731 31.52 -8.06 -19.13
N LYS A 732 30.42 -8.79 -18.94
CA LYS A 732 30.38 -10.25 -19.12
C LYS A 732 29.67 -10.68 -20.42
N TYR A 733 28.95 -9.77 -21.05
CA TYR A 733 28.15 -10.01 -22.25
C TYR A 733 28.43 -8.89 -23.26
N ASP A 734 29.49 -9.03 -24.05
CA ASP A 734 29.85 -8.07 -25.13
C ASP A 734 28.99 -8.23 -26.40
N ASP A 735 28.12 -9.24 -26.44
CA ASP A 735 27.30 -9.56 -27.61
C ASP A 735 25.84 -9.14 -27.39
N ASP A 736 25.57 -7.87 -27.68
CA ASP A 736 24.22 -7.27 -27.70
C ASP A 736 23.31 -7.92 -28.76
N VAL A 737 23.84 -8.75 -29.67
CA VAL A 737 23.04 -9.51 -30.65
C VAL A 737 22.55 -10.81 -30.03
N MET A 738 23.38 -11.49 -29.23
CA MET A 738 22.98 -12.71 -28.54
C MET A 738 22.08 -12.44 -27.32
N TYR A 739 22.28 -11.30 -26.64
CA TYR A 739 21.53 -10.96 -25.42
C TYR A 739 20.99 -9.51 -25.42
N PRO A 740 20.10 -9.15 -26.36
CA PRO A 740 19.67 -7.77 -26.60
C PRO A 740 18.92 -7.11 -25.43
N GLU A 741 18.45 -7.88 -24.45
CA GLU A 741 17.67 -7.39 -23.30
C GLU A 741 18.48 -7.33 -21.99
N VAL A 742 19.78 -7.68 -21.99
CA VAL A 742 20.63 -7.70 -20.77
C VAL A 742 20.82 -6.31 -20.17
N TYR A 743 20.78 -5.25 -20.99
CA TYR A 743 20.85 -3.86 -20.52
C TYR A 743 19.76 -3.53 -19.48
N ARG A 744 18.60 -4.22 -19.49
CA ARG A 744 17.52 -4.04 -18.51
C ARG A 744 17.88 -4.51 -17.09
N ARG A 745 18.97 -5.27 -16.93
CA ARG A 745 19.47 -5.77 -15.64
C ARG A 745 20.61 -4.91 -15.06
N SER A 746 20.96 -3.79 -15.71
CA SER A 746 22.15 -2.98 -15.38
C SER A 746 22.02 -2.08 -14.15
N ASN A 747 20.81 -1.93 -13.58
CA ASN A 747 20.64 -1.11 -12.37
C ASN A 747 21.11 -1.87 -11.12
N SER A 748 21.87 -1.16 -10.27
CA SER A 748 22.38 -1.64 -8.98
C SER A 748 21.29 -2.09 -8.00
N TYR A 749 20.04 -1.69 -8.22
CA TYR A 749 18.90 -2.10 -7.42
C TYR A 749 18.23 -3.34 -8.03
N VAL A 750 18.49 -4.49 -7.43
CA VAL A 750 17.77 -5.74 -7.71
C VAL A 750 16.66 -5.87 -6.68
N LYS A 751 15.40 -5.82 -7.13
CA LYS A 751 14.22 -6.07 -6.27
C LYS A 751 14.38 -7.48 -5.66
N GLY A 752 14.43 -7.56 -4.32
CA GLY A 752 14.66 -8.80 -3.59
C GLY A 752 16.12 -9.10 -3.23
N SER A 753 17.06 -8.16 -3.44
CA SER A 753 18.41 -8.29 -2.88
C SER A 753 18.42 -8.07 -1.37
N ASN A 754 19.20 -8.89 -0.65
CA ASN A 754 19.45 -8.74 0.78
C ASN A 754 20.58 -7.73 1.09
N ASP A 755 21.13 -7.03 0.09
CA ASP A 755 22.25 -6.09 0.29
C ASP A 755 21.93 -4.94 1.25
N ALA A 756 20.65 -4.58 1.39
CA ALA A 756 20.16 -3.57 2.33
C ALA A 756 19.68 -4.15 3.68
N CYS A 757 19.77 -5.48 3.87
CA CYS A 757 19.43 -6.12 5.13
C CYS A 757 20.52 -5.81 6.17
N PRO A 758 20.20 -5.21 7.33
CA PRO A 758 21.19 -4.92 8.36
C PRO A 758 21.79 -6.20 8.93
N ASP A 759 23.04 -6.12 9.38
CA ASP A 759 23.67 -7.23 10.10
C ASP A 759 22.91 -7.53 11.42
N PRO A 760 22.89 -8.80 11.88
CA PRO A 760 22.18 -9.17 13.11
C PRO A 760 22.85 -8.55 14.35
N PHE A 761 22.10 -8.45 15.45
CA PHE A 761 22.65 -8.04 16.74
C PHE A 761 23.89 -8.86 17.12
N LEU A 762 24.88 -8.14 17.65
CA LEU A 762 26.06 -8.72 18.25
C LEU A 762 25.65 -9.40 19.56
N VAL A 763 26.22 -10.56 19.82
CA VAL A 763 26.02 -11.30 21.08
C VAL A 763 27.28 -11.13 21.91
N ALA A 764 27.12 -10.70 23.16
CA ALA A 764 28.25 -10.54 24.07
C ALA A 764 27.91 -11.06 25.47
N ARG A 765 28.93 -11.54 26.18
CA ARG A 765 28.86 -12.00 27.57
C ARG A 765 29.20 -10.85 28.51
N ILE A 766 28.39 -10.62 29.52
CA ILE A 766 28.64 -9.59 30.53
C ILE A 766 29.70 -10.09 31.51
N VAL A 767 30.83 -9.40 31.57
CA VAL A 767 31.94 -9.69 32.49
C VAL A 767 31.84 -8.84 33.74
N GLU A 768 31.51 -7.55 33.59
CA GLU A 768 31.28 -6.64 34.71
C GLU A 768 30.18 -5.62 34.39
N ILE A 769 29.43 -5.23 35.43
CA ILE A 769 28.48 -4.11 35.39
C ILE A 769 29.02 -3.04 36.35
N TYR A 770 29.12 -1.80 35.88
CA TYR A 770 29.71 -0.74 36.69
C TYR A 770 29.21 0.66 36.37
N THR A 771 29.35 1.55 37.36
CA THR A 771 29.16 3.00 37.19
C THR A 771 30.46 3.74 37.51
N LYS A 772 30.68 4.88 36.86
CA LYS A 772 31.86 5.74 37.09
C LYS A 772 31.56 6.76 38.19
N ASP A 773 30.64 7.68 37.91
CA ASP A 773 30.35 8.84 38.78
C ASP A 773 28.88 8.94 39.21
N ASN A 774 27.92 8.50 38.37
CA ASN A 774 26.48 8.56 38.62
C ASN A 774 25.82 7.19 38.39
N ILE A 775 24.75 6.89 39.13
CA ILE A 775 23.92 5.68 38.98
C ILE A 775 23.20 5.68 37.62
N GLU A 776 22.99 6.86 37.02
CA GLU A 776 22.37 7.02 35.71
C GLU A 776 23.30 6.69 34.51
N ASP A 777 24.59 6.43 34.76
CA ASP A 777 25.59 6.17 33.71
C ASP A 777 26.22 4.76 33.87
N VAL A 778 25.41 3.74 33.58
CA VAL A 778 25.80 2.33 33.71
C VAL A 778 26.53 1.84 32.46
N HIS A 779 27.70 1.23 32.68
CA HIS A 779 28.55 0.65 31.65
C HIS A 779 28.70 -0.87 31.87
N LEU A 780 28.88 -1.58 30.76
CA LEU A 780 29.15 -3.01 30.74
C LEU A 780 30.56 -3.26 30.21
N ARG A 781 31.35 -4.07 30.91
CA ARG A 781 32.51 -4.75 30.32
C ARG A 781 32.03 -6.08 29.78
N VAL A 782 32.11 -6.27 28.47
CA VAL A 782 31.57 -7.45 27.79
C VAL A 782 32.66 -8.19 27.04
N ALA A 783 32.58 -9.52 27.02
CA ALA A 783 33.39 -10.39 26.16
C ALA A 783 32.59 -10.75 24.90
N LYS A 784 33.19 -10.62 23.73
CA LYS A 784 32.53 -10.86 22.45
C LYS A 784 32.23 -12.35 22.26
N PHE A 785 31.06 -12.66 21.74
CA PHE A 785 30.83 -13.94 21.07
C PHE A 785 30.98 -13.76 19.56
N TYR A 786 31.58 -14.74 18.90
CA TYR A 786 31.66 -14.80 17.44
C TYR A 786 30.50 -15.65 16.91
N ARG A 787 29.74 -15.15 15.93
CA ARG A 787 28.87 -16.01 15.12
C ARG A 787 29.68 -16.70 14.02
N PRO A 788 29.22 -17.81 13.43
CA PRO A 788 29.91 -18.48 12.32
C PRO A 788 30.34 -17.53 11.19
N GLU A 789 29.47 -16.60 10.79
CA GLU A 789 29.72 -15.57 9.79
C GLU A 789 30.78 -14.52 10.17
N ASN A 790 31.09 -14.39 11.47
CA ASN A 790 32.14 -13.49 11.97
C ASN A 790 33.52 -14.17 12.01
N THR A 791 33.60 -15.47 11.72
CA THR A 791 34.85 -16.25 11.71
C THR A 791 35.43 -16.37 10.29
N HIS A 792 36.56 -17.07 10.16
CA HIS A 792 37.15 -17.42 8.88
C HIS A 792 36.41 -18.53 8.11
N MET A 793 35.28 -19.04 8.62
CA MET A 793 34.48 -20.07 7.97
C MET A 793 33.99 -19.60 6.58
N LYS A 794 33.97 -20.54 5.62
CA LYS A 794 33.40 -20.33 4.29
C LYS A 794 31.87 -20.24 4.36
N ASP A 795 31.27 -19.44 3.48
CA ASP A 795 29.81 -19.19 3.49
C ASP A 795 28.99 -20.50 3.40
N ASP A 796 29.42 -21.45 2.55
CA ASP A 796 28.77 -22.78 2.43
C ASP A 796 28.72 -23.59 3.74
N LEU A 797 29.67 -23.35 4.66
CA LEU A 797 29.69 -24.00 5.97
C LEU A 797 28.88 -23.23 7.00
N VAL A 798 28.86 -21.90 6.91
CA VAL A 798 28.01 -21.03 7.74
C VAL A 798 26.53 -21.37 7.51
N HIS A 799 26.11 -21.63 6.28
CA HIS A 799 24.73 -22.02 5.98
C HIS A 799 24.30 -23.38 6.56
N LYS A 800 25.25 -24.17 7.09
CA LYS A 800 24.98 -25.49 7.69
C LYS A 800 25.01 -25.47 9.21
N THR A 801 25.34 -24.33 9.83
CA THR A 801 25.37 -24.20 11.29
C THR A 801 24.03 -23.73 11.84
N ASP A 802 23.74 -24.07 13.09
CA ASP A 802 22.53 -23.61 13.78
C ASP A 802 22.49 -22.08 13.90
N LEU A 803 21.32 -21.47 13.77
CA LEU A 803 21.16 -20.00 13.81
C LEU A 803 21.51 -19.39 15.18
N ASN A 804 21.41 -20.18 16.26
CA ASN A 804 21.70 -19.76 17.62
C ASN A 804 23.05 -20.28 18.17
N ILE A 805 23.94 -20.76 17.31
CA ILE A 805 25.31 -21.09 17.73
C ILE A 805 26.19 -19.84 17.76
N VAL A 806 27.01 -19.74 18.81
CA VAL A 806 28.10 -18.77 18.93
C VAL A 806 29.39 -19.45 19.37
N TYR A 807 30.51 -18.75 19.23
CA TYR A 807 31.83 -19.20 19.64
C TYR A 807 32.39 -18.28 20.71
N TRP A 808 32.90 -18.91 21.77
CA TRP A 808 33.50 -18.22 22.90
C TRP A 808 34.76 -17.45 22.49
N SER A 809 34.95 -16.25 23.02
CA SER A 809 36.18 -15.47 22.86
C SER A 809 36.57 -14.76 24.16
N GLU A 810 37.87 -14.48 24.29
CA GLU A 810 38.45 -13.65 25.35
C GLU A 810 38.61 -12.19 24.93
N GLU A 811 38.10 -11.81 23.74
CA GLU A 811 38.08 -10.42 23.32
C GLU A 811 37.06 -9.61 24.14
N GLU A 812 37.53 -8.63 24.90
CA GLU A 812 36.67 -7.78 25.73
C GLU A 812 36.61 -6.32 25.24
N ILE A 813 35.49 -5.67 25.54
CA ILE A 813 35.26 -4.24 25.28
C ILE A 813 34.34 -3.63 26.35
N ASN A 814 34.49 -2.34 26.62
CA ASN A 814 33.56 -1.60 27.47
C ASN A 814 32.52 -0.89 26.59
N VAL A 815 31.23 -1.05 26.93
CA VAL A 815 30.09 -0.47 26.21
C VAL A 815 29.16 0.24 27.19
N SER A 816 28.36 1.19 26.69
CA SER A 816 27.25 1.77 27.46
C SER A 816 26.10 0.77 27.53
N LEU A 817 25.40 0.69 28.67
CA LEU A 817 24.18 -0.12 28.76
C LEU A 817 23.09 0.35 27.79
N THR A 818 23.09 1.63 27.43
CA THR A 818 22.13 2.20 26.46
C THR A 818 22.28 1.66 25.03
N SER A 819 23.41 1.04 24.71
CA SER A 819 23.65 0.38 23.42
C SER A 819 23.18 -1.09 23.41
N SER A 820 22.51 -1.55 24.47
CA SER A 820 22.00 -2.90 24.62
C SER A 820 20.52 -2.98 24.32
N ASN A 821 20.13 -3.96 23.51
CA ASN A 821 18.74 -4.16 23.04
C ASN A 821 18.05 -5.34 23.73
N GLY A 822 18.64 -5.88 24.79
CA GLY A 822 18.05 -6.94 25.59
C GLY A 822 19.08 -7.86 26.24
N SER A 823 18.68 -8.50 27.32
CA SER A 823 19.44 -9.58 27.96
C SER A 823 19.08 -10.94 27.36
N LEU A 824 20.05 -11.85 27.29
CA LEU A 824 19.83 -13.22 26.82
C LEU A 824 20.68 -14.21 27.62
N ASP A 825 20.30 -15.49 27.58
CA ASP A 825 21.10 -16.56 28.15
C ASP A 825 21.87 -17.33 27.07
N VAL A 826 23.14 -17.62 27.38
CA VAL A 826 24.03 -18.40 26.51
C VAL A 826 24.48 -19.66 27.27
N TYR A 827 24.28 -20.83 26.68
CA TYR A 827 24.57 -22.11 27.32
C TYR A 827 25.78 -22.82 26.71
N TYR A 828 26.59 -23.48 27.55
CA TYR A 828 27.68 -24.32 27.08
C TYR A 828 27.22 -25.77 26.90
N ILE A 829 27.28 -26.27 25.66
CA ILE A 829 27.05 -27.67 25.32
C ILE A 829 28.37 -28.26 24.80
N PRO A 830 29.01 -29.21 25.50
CA PRO A 830 30.23 -29.85 25.00
C PRO A 830 30.00 -30.49 23.62
N LYS A 831 30.97 -30.37 22.71
CA LYS A 831 30.87 -30.90 21.33
C LYS A 831 30.56 -32.40 21.25
N LYS A 832 31.04 -33.18 22.23
CA LYS A 832 30.71 -34.61 22.34
C LYS A 832 29.24 -34.88 22.69
N ASP A 833 28.60 -33.94 23.38
CA ASP A 833 27.22 -34.06 23.86
C ASP A 833 26.24 -33.41 22.87
N SER A 834 26.71 -32.49 22.00
CA SER A 834 25.88 -31.69 21.08
C SER A 834 25.10 -32.53 20.07
N GLU A 835 25.66 -33.68 19.65
CA GLU A 835 25.06 -34.58 18.67
C GLU A 835 24.27 -35.73 19.28
N THR A 836 24.26 -35.83 20.61
CA THR A 836 23.40 -36.81 21.30
C THR A 836 21.92 -36.40 21.16
N PRO A 837 20.96 -37.34 21.28
CA PRO A 837 19.53 -36.99 21.24
C PRO A 837 19.17 -35.86 22.21
N ARG A 838 19.70 -35.93 23.44
CA ARG A 838 19.56 -34.89 24.47
C ARG A 838 20.19 -33.56 24.06
N GLY A 839 21.36 -33.59 23.43
CA GLY A 839 22.03 -32.38 22.93
C GLY A 839 21.19 -31.65 21.88
N ARG A 840 20.60 -32.40 20.93
CA ARG A 840 19.74 -31.84 19.88
C ARG A 840 18.46 -31.24 20.46
N GLU A 841 17.84 -31.93 21.40
CA GLU A 841 16.65 -31.42 22.12
C GLU A 841 16.94 -30.11 22.86
N LEU A 842 18.09 -30.01 23.54
CA LEU A 842 18.51 -28.78 24.20
C LEU A 842 18.76 -27.63 23.22
N LYS A 843 19.41 -27.89 22.09
CA LYS A 843 19.63 -26.86 21.05
C LYS A 843 18.29 -26.30 20.54
N GLU A 844 17.33 -27.18 20.26
CA GLU A 844 16.00 -26.80 19.80
C GLU A 844 15.23 -26.02 20.87
N LYS A 845 15.27 -26.48 22.13
CA LYS A 845 14.68 -25.78 23.27
C LYS A 845 15.26 -24.38 23.42
N PHE A 846 16.57 -24.24 23.43
CA PHE A 846 17.23 -22.94 23.53
C PHE A 846 16.85 -22.03 22.37
N PHE A 847 16.74 -22.54 21.15
CA PHE A 847 16.29 -21.74 20.01
C PHE A 847 14.86 -21.23 20.20
N LYS A 848 13.94 -22.09 20.65
CA LYS A 848 12.54 -21.71 20.94
C LYS A 848 12.43 -20.68 22.06
N ASP A 849 13.28 -20.76 23.06
CA ASP A 849 13.33 -19.83 24.19
C ASP A 849 14.09 -18.52 23.85
N GLY A 850 14.57 -18.34 22.61
CA GLY A 850 15.33 -17.16 22.20
C GLY A 850 16.76 -17.10 22.78
N HIS A 851 17.32 -18.25 23.13
CA HIS A 851 18.63 -18.42 23.76
C HIS A 851 19.69 -18.97 22.80
N PHE A 852 20.95 -18.66 23.11
CA PHE A 852 22.11 -19.06 22.33
C PHE A 852 22.89 -20.18 23.01
N TYR A 853 23.72 -20.87 22.24
CA TYR A 853 24.63 -21.86 22.80
C TYR A 853 26.00 -21.81 22.14
N PHE A 854 27.01 -22.33 22.83
CA PHE A 854 28.34 -22.54 22.26
C PHE A 854 28.86 -23.92 22.64
N SER A 855 29.78 -24.42 21.81
CA SER A 855 30.49 -25.68 22.05
C SER A 855 32.01 -25.52 22.00
N GLU A 856 32.49 -24.49 21.31
CA GLU A 856 33.89 -24.24 21.00
C GLU A 856 34.23 -22.77 21.25
N ALA A 857 35.51 -22.48 21.48
CA ALA A 857 36.07 -21.15 21.46
C ALA A 857 36.71 -20.86 20.11
N TYR A 858 36.70 -19.60 19.69
CA TYR A 858 37.34 -19.14 18.46
C TYR A 858 38.47 -18.17 18.78
N ASN A 859 39.67 -18.49 18.29
CA ASN A 859 40.82 -17.59 18.32
C ASN A 859 40.96 -16.92 16.96
N ALA A 860 40.74 -15.60 16.91
CA ALA A 860 40.78 -14.83 15.68
C ALA A 860 42.20 -14.62 15.12
N ASP A 861 43.22 -14.66 15.97
CA ASP A 861 44.63 -14.43 15.59
C ASP A 861 45.18 -15.67 14.85
N ASP A 862 44.93 -16.86 15.41
CA ASP A 862 45.35 -18.15 14.84
C ASP A 862 44.34 -18.71 13.83
N LYS A 863 43.10 -18.19 13.83
CA LYS A 863 41.97 -18.70 13.04
C LYS A 863 41.68 -20.18 13.33
N GLU A 864 41.69 -20.54 14.61
CA GLU A 864 41.46 -21.90 15.07
C GLU A 864 40.28 -21.98 16.03
N PHE A 865 39.63 -23.15 16.01
CA PHE A 865 38.59 -23.52 16.97
C PHE A 865 39.22 -24.42 18.03
N ALA A 866 38.97 -24.11 19.30
CA ALA A 866 39.54 -24.81 20.45
C ALA A 866 38.46 -25.17 21.48
N GLU A 867 38.80 -26.03 22.44
CA GLU A 867 37.93 -26.23 23.60
C GLU A 867 37.80 -24.93 24.40
N PRO A 868 36.60 -24.57 24.87
CA PRO A 868 36.41 -23.40 25.71
C PRO A 868 37.21 -23.48 27.02
N PRO A 869 37.60 -22.34 27.61
CA PRO A 869 38.33 -22.31 28.88
C PRO A 869 37.51 -22.91 30.02
N LYS A 870 38.17 -23.26 31.13
CA LYS A 870 37.51 -23.89 32.29
C LYS A 870 36.35 -23.07 32.85
N ASP A 871 36.42 -21.75 32.75
CA ASP A 871 35.36 -20.84 33.19
C ASP A 871 34.05 -21.01 32.39
N ALA A 872 34.11 -21.48 31.15
CA ALA A 872 32.92 -21.81 30.36
C ALA A 872 32.06 -22.91 31.00
N ASN A 873 32.63 -23.74 31.90
CA ASN A 873 31.84 -24.75 32.61
C ASN A 873 30.78 -24.15 33.54
N LYS A 874 30.90 -22.87 33.91
CA LYS A 874 29.86 -22.15 34.67
C LYS A 874 28.56 -22.00 33.87
N PHE A 875 28.63 -22.09 32.54
CA PHE A 875 27.52 -21.96 31.61
C PHE A 875 26.91 -23.31 31.20
N LYS A 876 27.41 -24.43 31.76
CA LYS A 876 26.76 -25.73 31.60
C LYS A 876 25.44 -25.71 32.34
N MET A 877 24.37 -26.12 31.66
CA MET A 877 23.08 -26.29 32.30
C MET A 877 23.20 -27.35 33.41
N LYS A 878 22.89 -26.98 34.67
CA LYS A 878 22.79 -27.94 35.77
C LYS A 878 21.59 -28.84 35.48
N ALA A 879 21.82 -30.14 35.35
CA ALA A 879 20.79 -31.10 34.95
C ALA A 879 19.58 -31.11 35.90
N LYS A 880 18.53 -30.38 35.53
CA LYS A 880 17.13 -30.71 35.79
C LYS A 880 16.39 -30.60 34.47
N VAL A 881 16.49 -31.66 33.68
CA VAL A 881 15.49 -31.97 32.65
C VAL A 881 14.88 -33.26 33.16
N GLY A 882 13.98 -33.10 34.14
CA GLY A 882 12.95 -34.11 34.38
C GLY A 882 11.80 -33.82 33.43
N ASP A 883 10.94 -34.82 33.23
CA ASP A 883 9.69 -34.88 32.44
C ASP A 883 8.66 -33.73 32.65
N ASP A 884 9.06 -32.58 33.19
CA ASP A 884 8.19 -31.43 33.45
C ASP A 884 8.11 -30.46 32.25
N ASP A 885 7.91 -30.99 31.04
CA ASP A 885 7.26 -30.22 29.98
C ASP A 885 5.81 -29.85 30.37
N SER A 886 5.31 -30.34 31.52
CA SER A 886 4.08 -29.91 32.18
C SER A 886 4.19 -28.62 33.01
N GLU A 887 5.37 -28.19 33.47
CA GLU A 887 5.43 -27.08 34.45
C GLU A 887 5.59 -25.68 33.83
N MET A 888 6.00 -25.55 32.56
CA MET A 888 6.13 -24.22 31.93
C MET A 888 4.82 -23.68 31.31
N ASN A 889 3.73 -24.46 31.32
CA ASN A 889 2.40 -23.96 30.94
C ASN A 889 1.31 -24.57 31.85
N GLY A 890 1.24 -24.07 33.09
CA GLY A 890 0.09 -24.31 33.99
C GLY A 890 -1.24 -23.69 33.50
N PHE A 891 -1.30 -23.24 32.25
CA PHE A 891 -2.46 -22.59 31.65
C PHE A 891 -3.21 -23.56 30.75
N LYS A 892 -4.53 -23.59 30.91
CA LYS A 892 -5.43 -24.32 30.03
C LYS A 892 -5.44 -23.65 28.65
N LYS A 893 -5.11 -24.40 27.60
CA LYS A 893 -5.16 -23.93 26.21
C LYS A 893 -6.53 -23.30 25.88
N LEU A 894 -6.50 -22.16 25.19
CA LEU A 894 -7.70 -21.49 24.71
C LEU A 894 -8.37 -22.34 23.62
N LYS A 895 -9.69 -22.52 23.71
CA LYS A 895 -10.46 -23.18 22.66
C LYS A 895 -10.69 -22.18 21.53
N CYS A 896 -10.15 -22.46 20.35
CA CYS A 896 -10.20 -21.54 19.22
C CYS A 896 -11.18 -21.99 18.13
N LEU A 897 -11.88 -21.00 17.57
CA LEU A 897 -12.60 -21.06 16.30
C LEU A 897 -11.77 -20.27 15.29
N ASP A 898 -11.36 -20.92 14.20
CA ASP A 898 -10.59 -20.30 13.10
C ASP A 898 -11.52 -20.07 11.89
N VAL A 899 -11.90 -18.82 11.63
CA VAL A 899 -12.79 -18.46 10.50
C VAL A 899 -11.93 -18.02 9.32
N PHE A 900 -12.24 -18.51 8.12
CA PHE A 900 -11.37 -18.40 6.94
C PHE A 900 -10.02 -19.10 7.17
N ALA A 901 -10.11 -20.32 7.69
CA ALA A 901 -8.97 -21.03 8.25
C ALA A 901 -7.87 -21.37 7.22
N GLY A 902 -8.20 -21.38 5.93
CA GLY A 902 -7.32 -21.84 4.87
C GLY A 902 -6.84 -23.26 5.13
N CYS A 903 -5.54 -23.51 4.93
CA CYS A 903 -4.91 -24.77 5.30
C CYS A 903 -4.46 -24.85 6.77
N GLY A 904 -4.68 -23.79 7.57
CA GLY A 904 -4.41 -23.77 9.00
C GLY A 904 -3.07 -23.21 9.45
N GLY A 905 -2.43 -22.35 8.64
CA GLY A 905 -1.12 -21.75 9.00
C GLY A 905 -1.14 -20.96 10.31
N LEU A 906 -2.18 -20.14 10.53
CA LEU A 906 -2.36 -19.38 11.78
C LEU A 906 -2.56 -20.32 12.97
N SER A 907 -3.51 -21.26 12.86
CA SER A 907 -3.76 -22.28 13.88
C SER A 907 -2.52 -23.09 14.23
N ALA A 908 -1.73 -23.50 13.22
CA ALA A 908 -0.49 -24.23 13.44
C ALA A 908 0.52 -23.42 14.28
N GLY A 909 0.69 -22.13 13.98
CA GLY A 909 1.53 -21.23 14.78
C GLY A 909 1.05 -21.12 16.23
N LEU A 910 -0.25 -20.93 16.45
CA LEU A 910 -0.83 -20.83 17.79
C LEU A 910 -0.72 -22.15 18.59
N HIS A 911 -0.80 -23.30 17.91
CA HIS A 911 -0.57 -24.62 18.53
C HIS A 911 0.90 -24.81 18.90
N GLN A 912 1.83 -24.38 18.04
CA GLN A 912 3.28 -24.42 18.31
C GLN A 912 3.66 -23.54 19.51
N CYS A 913 3.02 -22.39 19.68
CA CYS A 913 3.16 -21.54 20.87
C CYS A 913 2.57 -22.17 22.15
N GLY A 914 1.75 -23.21 22.02
CA GLY A 914 1.15 -23.91 23.16
C GLY A 914 -0.02 -23.18 23.84
N ILE A 915 -0.45 -22.02 23.33
CA ILE A 915 -1.48 -21.17 23.97
C ILE A 915 -2.91 -21.52 23.58
N ALA A 916 -3.11 -22.19 22.44
CA ALA A 916 -4.41 -22.44 21.85
C ALA A 916 -4.57 -23.88 21.35
N GLU A 917 -5.82 -24.31 21.26
CA GLU A 917 -6.25 -25.55 20.63
C GLU A 917 -7.45 -25.25 19.73
N SER A 918 -7.30 -25.43 18.43
CA SER A 918 -8.37 -25.17 17.46
C SER A 918 -9.40 -26.29 17.52
N ARG A 919 -10.60 -25.96 18.00
CA ARG A 919 -11.72 -26.90 18.14
C ARG A 919 -12.67 -26.84 16.95
N TRP A 920 -12.73 -25.68 16.30
CA TRP A 920 -13.58 -25.44 15.14
C TRP A 920 -12.83 -24.65 14.09
N ALA A 921 -13.09 -24.93 12.82
CA ALA A 921 -12.56 -24.17 11.70
C ALA A 921 -13.64 -24.02 10.64
N ILE A 922 -13.71 -22.87 9.97
CA ILE A 922 -14.63 -22.61 8.86
C ILE A 922 -13.80 -22.24 7.63
N GLU A 923 -13.95 -23.02 6.56
CA GLU A 923 -13.25 -22.79 5.30
C GLU A 923 -14.13 -23.21 4.12
N LYS A 924 -14.54 -22.25 3.29
CA LYS A 924 -15.45 -22.48 2.16
C LYS A 924 -14.77 -23.26 1.02
N VAL A 925 -13.46 -23.12 0.84
CA VAL A 925 -12.67 -23.76 -0.21
C VAL A 925 -12.31 -25.18 0.21
N GLU A 926 -13.00 -26.17 -0.37
CA GLU A 926 -12.88 -27.59 0.00
C GLU A 926 -11.43 -28.13 0.03
N PRO A 927 -10.54 -27.85 -0.95
CA PRO A 927 -9.14 -28.27 -0.85
C PRO A 927 -8.42 -27.76 0.40
N ALA A 928 -8.63 -26.49 0.78
CA ALA A 928 -8.02 -25.89 1.95
C ALA A 928 -8.61 -26.48 3.25
N ALA A 929 -9.93 -26.64 3.32
CA ALA A 929 -10.61 -27.29 4.44
C ALA A 929 -10.12 -28.72 4.66
N ARG A 930 -9.94 -29.50 3.58
CA ARG A 930 -9.35 -30.86 3.66
C ARG A 930 -7.92 -30.83 4.18
N ALA A 931 -7.09 -29.89 3.70
CA ALA A 931 -5.73 -29.73 4.20
C ALA A 931 -5.71 -29.40 5.70
N TYR A 932 -6.59 -28.50 6.16
CA TYR A 932 -6.76 -28.18 7.57
C TYR A 932 -7.12 -29.43 8.38
N ALA A 933 -8.12 -30.21 7.91
CA ALA A 933 -8.58 -31.42 8.60
C ALA A 933 -7.48 -32.50 8.74
N LEU A 934 -6.55 -32.58 7.78
CA LEU A 934 -5.39 -33.47 7.87
C LEU A 934 -4.41 -33.04 8.98
N ASN A 935 -4.24 -31.74 9.18
CA ASN A 935 -3.32 -31.18 10.17
C ASN A 935 -3.91 -31.12 11.58
N ALA A 936 -5.25 -31.08 11.71
CA ALA A 936 -5.94 -30.88 12.98
C ALA A 936 -7.00 -31.95 13.26
N ALA A 937 -6.56 -33.16 13.64
CA ALA A 937 -7.44 -34.32 13.85
C ALA A 937 -8.56 -34.13 14.90
N ASN A 938 -8.36 -33.23 15.88
CA ASN A 938 -9.34 -32.94 16.94
C ASN A 938 -10.20 -31.69 16.65
N CYS A 939 -10.10 -31.12 15.45
CA CYS A 939 -10.85 -29.94 15.03
C CYS A 939 -12.06 -30.34 14.18
N THR A 940 -13.21 -29.72 14.43
CA THR A 940 -14.37 -29.84 13.52
C THR A 940 -14.25 -28.79 12.42
N VAL A 941 -14.00 -29.23 11.20
CA VAL A 941 -13.87 -28.33 10.03
C VAL A 941 -15.21 -28.26 9.29
N PHE A 942 -15.75 -27.06 9.16
CA PHE A 942 -16.95 -26.77 8.39
C PHE A 942 -16.56 -26.27 7.00
N THR A 943 -16.88 -27.06 5.97
CA THR A 943 -16.68 -26.67 4.56
C THR A 943 -17.92 -25.94 4.04
N ASP A 944 -18.15 -24.74 4.55
CA ASP A 944 -19.36 -23.96 4.30
C ASP A 944 -19.08 -22.45 4.41
N ASP A 945 -20.05 -21.64 4.01
CA ASP A 945 -20.00 -20.18 4.19
C ASP A 945 -20.14 -19.81 5.68
N CYS A 946 -19.24 -18.96 6.18
CA CYS A 946 -19.27 -18.51 7.56
C CYS A 946 -20.55 -17.74 7.91
N ASN A 947 -21.13 -17.03 6.94
CA ASN A 947 -22.36 -16.28 7.12
C ASN A 947 -23.55 -17.21 7.42
N GLU A 948 -23.70 -18.27 6.62
CA GLU A 948 -24.77 -19.25 6.80
C GLU A 948 -24.63 -19.98 8.14
N LEU A 949 -23.41 -20.33 8.54
CA LEU A 949 -23.14 -20.96 9.84
C LEU A 949 -23.53 -20.03 11.00
N LEU A 950 -23.11 -18.76 10.97
CA LEU A 950 -23.46 -17.79 12.02
C LEU A 950 -24.98 -17.57 12.06
N LYS A 951 -25.64 -17.48 10.90
CA LYS A 951 -27.08 -17.30 10.78
C LYS A 951 -27.86 -18.46 11.40
N LEU A 952 -27.40 -19.70 11.18
CA LEU A 952 -27.98 -20.88 11.81
C LEU A 952 -27.85 -20.83 13.34
N VAL A 953 -26.69 -20.42 13.86
CA VAL A 953 -26.47 -20.29 15.31
C VAL A 953 -27.39 -19.22 15.92
N MET A 954 -27.51 -18.06 15.27
CA MET A 954 -28.38 -16.97 15.74
C MET A 954 -29.87 -17.37 15.71
N GLN A 955 -30.32 -18.05 14.66
CA GLN A 955 -31.71 -18.53 14.54
C GLN A 955 -32.06 -19.60 15.58
N GLU A 956 -31.13 -20.51 15.90
CA GLU A 956 -31.37 -21.49 16.97
C GLU A 956 -31.47 -20.82 18.35
N TYR A 957 -30.74 -19.72 18.59
CA TYR A 957 -30.81 -18.95 19.84
C TYR A 957 -32.12 -18.17 20.00
N GLU A 958 -32.67 -17.58 18.94
CA GLU A 958 -34.00 -16.93 18.97
C GLU A 958 -35.14 -17.91 19.35
N VAL A 959 -35.00 -19.20 19.03
CA VAL A 959 -36.01 -20.23 19.32
C VAL A 959 -35.96 -20.71 20.79
N VAL A 960 -34.85 -20.47 21.51
CA VAL A 960 -34.63 -20.95 22.89
C VAL A 960 -35.05 -19.92 23.96
N LEU A 961 -35.16 -18.63 23.61
CA LEU A 961 -35.74 -17.60 24.48
C LEU A 961 -37.28 -17.59 24.32
N PRO A 962 -38.08 -17.63 25.41
CA PRO A 962 -39.53 -17.60 25.29
C PRO A 962 -40.00 -16.16 25.01
N ALA A 963 -40.12 -15.79 23.74
CA ALA A 963 -40.93 -14.63 23.34
C ALA A 963 -42.41 -15.04 23.26
N PRO A 964 -43.35 -14.22 23.79
CA PRO A 964 -44.76 -14.58 23.84
C PRO A 964 -45.39 -14.45 22.45
N LEU A 965 -46.08 -15.53 22.04
CA LEU A 965 -47.08 -15.58 20.97
C LEU A 965 -46.61 -15.22 19.55
N PHE A 966 -46.36 -16.23 18.72
CA PHE A 966 -47.12 -16.48 17.48
C PHE A 966 -46.78 -17.87 16.93
N THR A 967 -47.73 -18.79 17.03
CA THR A 967 -47.60 -20.17 16.54
C THR A 967 -47.93 -20.25 15.06
N PHE A 968 -46.96 -20.41 14.15
CA PHE A 968 -47.18 -21.04 12.83
C PHE A 968 -45.85 -21.34 12.12
N HIS A 969 -45.10 -22.39 12.52
CA HIS A 969 -44.24 -23.16 11.57
C HIS A 969 -43.65 -24.45 12.15
N ARG A 970 -44.44 -25.25 12.89
CA ARG A 970 -43.94 -26.49 13.52
C ARG A 970 -43.82 -27.72 12.62
N HIS A 971 -44.20 -27.65 11.34
CA HIS A 971 -44.26 -28.83 10.47
C HIS A 971 -43.11 -28.94 9.44
N TRP A 972 -42.49 -27.82 9.02
CA TRP A 972 -41.44 -27.84 7.99
C TRP A 972 -40.04 -28.18 8.53
N VAL A 973 -39.74 -27.84 9.79
CA VAL A 973 -38.42 -28.08 10.41
C VAL A 973 -38.18 -29.58 10.72
N ARG A 974 -39.23 -30.38 10.88
CA ARG A 974 -39.13 -31.79 11.29
C ARG A 974 -38.45 -32.72 10.27
N LEU A 975 -38.39 -32.33 8.98
CA LEU A 975 -37.84 -33.17 7.91
C LEU A 975 -36.33 -32.99 7.67
N ARG A 976 -35.70 -31.90 8.13
CA ARG A 976 -34.22 -31.71 8.08
C ARG A 976 -33.48 -32.07 9.37
N ILE A 977 -34.18 -32.16 10.51
CA ILE A 977 -33.63 -32.55 11.83
C ILE A 977 -33.03 -33.98 11.85
N GLY A 978 -33.34 -34.81 10.85
CA GLY A 978 -32.83 -36.20 10.77
C GLY A 978 -31.33 -36.33 10.50
N LYS A 979 -30.68 -35.34 9.86
CA LYS A 979 -29.25 -35.46 9.49
C LYS A 979 -28.28 -34.89 10.53
N VAL A 980 -28.67 -33.86 11.30
CA VAL A 980 -27.79 -33.26 12.33
C VAL A 980 -27.73 -34.10 13.61
N LYS A 981 -28.82 -34.80 13.96
CA LYS A 981 -28.84 -35.71 15.14
C LYS A 981 -27.97 -36.96 14.97
N HIS A 982 -27.51 -37.28 13.76
CA HIS A 982 -26.60 -38.42 13.55
C HIS A 982 -25.14 -38.06 13.84
N CYS A 983 -24.73 -36.80 13.70
CA CYS A 983 -23.37 -36.35 14.06
C CYS A 983 -23.20 -36.11 15.56
N LEU A 984 -24.22 -35.59 16.26
CA LEU A 984 -24.12 -35.30 17.70
C LEU A 984 -24.27 -36.52 18.63
N LYS A 985 -24.57 -37.72 18.11
CA LYS A 985 -24.68 -38.96 18.90
C LYS A 985 -23.42 -39.83 18.93
N LYS A 986 -22.33 -39.43 18.25
CA LYS A 986 -21.01 -40.09 18.35
C LYS A 986 -20.09 -39.49 19.42
N VAL A 987 -20.57 -38.51 20.18
CA VAL A 987 -19.89 -38.00 21.39
C VAL A 987 -20.73 -38.38 22.61
N LYS A 988 -20.65 -39.65 22.98
CA LYS A 988 -20.84 -40.14 24.34
C LYS A 988 -19.93 -41.33 24.56
#